data_AF-A0A8E0NBT7-F1
#
_entry.id   AF-A0A8E0NBT7-F1
#
_cell.length_a   1.000
_cell.length_b   1.000
_cell.length_c   1.000
_cell.angle_alpha   90.00
_cell.angle_beta   90.00
_cell.angle_gamma   90.00
#
_symmetry.space_group_name_H-M   'P 1'
#
loop_
_entity.id
_entity.type
_entity.pdbx_description
1 polymer ?
#
loop_
_entity_poly.entity_id
_entity_poly.type
_entity_poly.pdbx_seq_one_letter_code
_entity_poly.pdbx_strand_id
1 'polypeptide(L)'
;MVHLGVGAFHRAHQAVVFDDALAAGDPRWGVLGASLRSPGVRDQLNPQDGLYSVVVRDGDRRDVRIIGAIGQVLVAPEDPAVLVAAMTHPDVHMVTLTVTEKGYRLDPASGALMIDDADVAADLSNLSAPRTAPGFVTAALAARRAAGLPPFTVVSCDNVPHNGARIRQAVLDMAGRIDPGLKNWIEAHGAFPQTMVDRIVPATTPDDVAANEALLGAADQGMVKTEPFTQWVIEDRFAGPRPDFESLGVQVTADVAPWEDAKLRLLNGAHSAIAYLGGLAGLQYVDQVVAIPAYARFVEALWDEAESTLSPPPGLDVAAYRGELMRRFANSALQHRTVQIAMDGSQKLPQRLLAACARGLKRISPSTPWPWPWRAGCAGRTAWTTPETPSPWTTPSPPRPPAASRARPDPPPRSPPCWTCPPFFRPPSPPTPGSPGCRQRPSQPRRARRRGRCRRLRGKPAQVMTRVLILNPADDVAVALEDLAAGATPDGLAVPVRDDVAAGHKVARHAIAGGAIVRKYGQVIGRARAAIPAGAHVHTHNLAMADDSRDAEIGVDARPVAVQPGATFEGYVRADGRVGTRNYIGVLTSVNCSATVARRIADSFRPEDHPGVDGVVAFTHQGGCGGASMSPDVTLLQRTLAGYARHPNFAGILVVGLGCEANQIPDFMAREGLQAGPALRAMTIQEAGGTSRAIEQGQAIVREMIAEAAKATRQTVSAEHLTVGLQCGGSDGWSGVTANPALGAAVDRLVAQGGSAMLSETPEIWGAEHLLLRRAASQGVADRLNARLDWWRDYAERHQMELNNNPSPGNLKGGLTTILEKSLGAVAKSGSTPLNDVIGYAEPLTVKGLSFMDSPGYDPCSATGQIASGANLIVFTTGRGSVFGAKPAPSIKVASNAKLASWMDEDMDIDASPVLTGASLAEVGDLIFARILAVASGEPSKSEALGVGDNEFVPWQVGAYL
;
A
#
# COMPACT_ATOMS: atom_id res chain seq x y z
N MET A 1 -24.55 17.19 20.01
CA MET A 1 -24.11 17.12 18.59
C MET A 1 -23.42 15.77 18.30
N VAL A 2 -23.21 15.38 17.04
CA VAL A 2 -22.52 14.11 16.68
C VAL A 2 -21.25 14.35 15.86
N HIS A 3 -20.13 13.70 16.19
CA HIS A 3 -18.87 13.79 15.43
C HIS A 3 -18.49 12.47 14.76
N LEU A 4 -18.28 12.49 13.44
CA LEU A 4 -17.88 11.33 12.66
C LEU A 4 -16.35 11.32 12.41
N GLY A 5 -15.67 10.30 12.93
CA GLY A 5 -14.22 10.15 12.77
C GLY A 5 -13.40 10.79 13.88
N VAL A 6 -13.70 10.46 15.14
CA VAL A 6 -12.99 10.97 16.34
C VAL A 6 -11.49 10.70 16.25
N GLY A 7 -10.72 11.70 15.80
CA GLY A 7 -9.27 11.65 15.68
C GLY A 7 -8.55 12.60 16.64
N ALA A 8 -7.21 12.56 16.64
CA ALA A 8 -6.41 13.47 17.46
C ALA A 8 -6.68 14.94 17.15
N PHE A 9 -6.85 15.29 15.86
CA PHE A 9 -7.17 16.67 15.45
C PHE A 9 -8.53 17.15 16.00
N HIS A 10 -9.57 16.31 15.92
CA HIS A 10 -10.88 16.64 16.52
C HIS A 10 -10.77 16.90 18.03
N ARG A 11 -10.11 15.98 18.75
CA ARG A 11 -9.85 16.08 20.20
C ARG A 11 -9.09 17.35 20.59
N ALA A 12 -8.17 17.82 19.75
CA ALA A 12 -7.38 19.03 20.03
C ALA A 12 -8.01 20.32 19.47
N HIS A 13 -9.06 20.26 18.65
CA HIS A 13 -9.61 21.43 17.95
C HIS A 13 -11.11 21.61 18.21
N GLN A 14 -12.01 20.94 17.49
CA GLN A 14 -13.45 21.22 17.65
C GLN A 14 -13.97 20.79 19.03
N ALA A 15 -13.49 19.67 19.58
CA ALA A 15 -13.90 19.23 20.91
C ALA A 15 -13.50 20.25 22.01
N VAL A 16 -12.40 20.99 21.84
CA VAL A 16 -12.00 22.08 22.75
C VAL A 16 -12.99 23.24 22.68
N VAL A 17 -13.40 23.65 21.48
CA VAL A 17 -14.41 24.70 21.28
C VAL A 17 -15.77 24.32 21.87
N PHE A 18 -16.17 23.05 21.76
CA PHE A 18 -17.40 22.56 22.40
C PHE A 18 -17.24 22.44 23.93
N ASP A 19 -16.05 22.17 24.45
CA ASP A 19 -15.75 22.22 25.89
C ASP A 19 -15.85 23.65 26.43
N ASP A 20 -15.37 24.63 25.68
CA ASP A 20 -15.54 26.05 25.98
C ASP A 20 -17.02 26.47 25.96
N ALA A 21 -17.83 25.94 25.04
CA ALA A 21 -19.29 26.17 25.01
C ALA A 21 -20.00 25.63 26.26
N LEU A 22 -19.62 24.42 26.71
CA LEU A 22 -20.14 23.82 27.94
C LEU A 22 -19.69 24.61 29.17
N ALA A 23 -18.43 25.04 29.23
CA ALA A 23 -17.87 25.86 30.30
C ALA A 23 -18.50 27.27 30.37
N ALA A 24 -18.89 27.84 29.22
CA ALA A 24 -19.66 29.07 29.12
C ALA A 24 -21.14 28.92 29.54
N GLY A 25 -21.59 27.70 29.86
CA GLY A 25 -22.93 27.41 30.36
C GLY A 25 -23.97 27.05 29.29
N ASP A 26 -23.56 26.67 28.08
CA ASP A 26 -24.46 26.15 27.04
C ASP A 26 -24.41 24.60 26.96
N PRO A 27 -25.23 23.87 27.73
CA PRO A 27 -25.17 22.40 27.83
C PRO A 27 -25.58 21.67 26.54
N ARG A 28 -26.05 22.37 25.50
CA ARG A 28 -26.57 21.76 24.26
C ARG A 28 -25.48 21.15 23.38
N TRP A 29 -24.21 21.52 23.60
CA TRP A 29 -23.11 21.24 22.67
C TRP A 29 -22.22 20.04 23.02
N GLY A 30 -22.64 19.20 23.96
CA GLY A 30 -22.00 17.91 24.21
C GLY A 30 -21.86 17.05 22.95
N VAL A 31 -20.75 16.32 22.84
CA VAL A 31 -20.32 15.57 21.67
C VAL A 31 -20.54 14.07 21.88
N LEU A 32 -21.37 13.48 21.02
CA LEU A 32 -21.38 12.04 20.78
C LEU A 32 -20.39 11.73 19.65
N GLY A 33 -19.29 11.06 19.97
CA GLY A 33 -18.30 10.64 18.99
C GLY A 33 -18.72 9.36 18.26
N ALA A 34 -18.22 9.18 17.05
CA ALA A 34 -18.35 7.93 16.29
C ALA A 34 -17.03 7.57 15.58
N SER A 35 -16.57 6.33 15.77
CA SER A 35 -15.53 5.72 14.94
C SER A 35 -16.19 4.97 13.78
N LEU A 36 -15.82 5.32 12.55
CA LEU A 36 -16.32 4.67 11.33
C LEU A 36 -15.53 3.42 10.94
N ARG A 37 -14.50 3.01 11.71
CA ARG A 37 -13.55 1.95 11.29
C ARG A 37 -13.23 0.91 12.34
N SER A 38 -12.92 1.32 13.57
CA SER A 38 -12.38 0.41 14.59
C SER A 38 -12.68 0.89 16.01
N PRO A 39 -12.69 -0.01 17.00
CA PRO A 39 -13.04 0.32 18.38
C PRO A 39 -11.98 1.14 19.14
N GLY A 40 -10.73 1.24 18.65
CA GLY A 40 -9.61 1.75 19.46
C GLY A 40 -9.82 3.11 20.14
N VAL A 41 -10.49 4.07 19.49
CA VAL A 41 -10.77 5.38 20.12
C VAL A 41 -11.91 5.33 21.14
N ARG A 42 -12.89 4.42 20.97
CA ARG A 42 -13.87 4.10 22.01
C ARG A 42 -13.17 3.52 23.22
N ASP A 43 -12.26 2.57 23.00
CA ASP A 43 -11.53 1.88 24.07
C ASP A 43 -10.53 2.80 24.79
N GLN A 44 -10.11 3.89 24.16
CA GLN A 44 -9.33 4.97 24.80
C GLN A 44 -10.18 5.93 25.64
N LEU A 45 -11.41 6.26 25.20
CA LEU A 45 -12.19 7.36 25.80
C LEU A 45 -13.32 6.89 26.72
N ASN A 46 -14.10 5.89 26.31
CA ASN A 46 -15.27 5.46 27.09
C ASN A 46 -14.92 4.92 28.49
N PRO A 47 -13.79 4.23 28.74
CA PRO A 47 -13.42 3.79 30.09
C PRO A 47 -13.03 4.94 31.05
N GLN A 48 -12.79 6.13 30.51
CA GLN A 48 -12.49 7.37 31.24
C GLN A 48 -13.61 8.40 31.07
N ASP A 49 -14.87 7.93 30.97
CA ASP A 49 -16.10 8.73 30.84
C ASP A 49 -16.09 9.75 29.68
N GLY A 50 -15.31 9.48 28.64
CA GLY A 50 -15.10 10.38 27.50
C GLY A 50 -14.13 11.55 27.76
N LEU A 51 -13.68 11.71 29.01
CA LEU A 51 -12.65 12.68 29.40
C LEU A 51 -11.31 12.37 28.71
N TYR A 52 -10.46 13.37 28.49
CA TYR A 52 -9.05 13.21 28.10
C TYR A 52 -8.28 14.52 28.26
N SER A 53 -6.94 14.47 28.27
CA SER A 53 -6.10 15.68 28.34
C SER A 53 -5.73 16.24 26.96
N VAL A 54 -5.77 17.55 26.86
CA VAL A 54 -5.10 18.34 25.81
C VAL A 54 -3.85 18.97 26.43
N VAL A 55 -2.69 18.52 25.96
CA VAL A 55 -1.37 19.01 26.39
C VAL A 55 -0.87 20.05 25.39
N VAL A 56 -1.00 21.33 25.75
CA VAL A 56 -0.47 22.45 24.97
C VAL A 56 1.01 22.62 25.29
N ARG A 57 1.88 22.62 24.27
CA ARG A 57 3.35 22.75 24.42
C ARG A 57 3.88 24.01 23.72
N ASP A 58 4.64 24.82 24.43
CA ASP A 58 5.26 26.06 23.93
C ASP A 58 6.63 26.27 24.58
N GLY A 59 7.71 25.86 23.87
CA GLY A 59 9.03 25.72 24.48
C GLY A 59 9.00 24.81 25.72
N ASP A 60 9.54 25.29 26.84
CA ASP A 60 9.51 24.55 28.11
C ASP A 60 8.14 24.53 28.80
N ARG A 61 7.20 25.41 28.39
CA ARG A 61 5.87 25.49 28.99
C ARG A 61 4.99 24.33 28.50
N ARG A 62 4.27 23.74 29.45
CA ARG A 62 3.28 22.67 29.22
C ARG A 62 2.03 23.00 30.02
N ASP A 63 0.94 23.34 29.33
CA ASP A 63 -0.36 23.48 29.97
C ASP A 63 -1.18 22.22 29.68
N VAL A 64 -1.84 21.68 30.71
CA VAL A 64 -2.71 20.51 30.56
C VAL A 64 -4.13 20.89 30.96
N ARG A 65 -5.08 20.66 30.06
CA ARG A 65 -6.52 20.81 30.31
C ARG A 65 -7.21 19.47 30.09
N ILE A 66 -8.03 19.05 31.04
CA ILE A 66 -8.97 17.95 30.83
C ILE A 66 -10.16 18.50 30.04
N ILE A 67 -10.52 17.81 28.96
CA ILE A 67 -11.69 18.07 28.13
C ILE A 67 -12.77 17.05 28.48
N GLY A 68 -14.01 17.50 28.69
CA GLY A 68 -15.18 16.68 28.95
C GLY A 68 -16.30 16.82 27.91
N ALA A 69 -16.06 17.54 26.81
CA ALA A 69 -17.05 17.71 25.75
C ALA A 69 -17.49 16.40 25.08
N ILE A 70 -16.63 15.38 25.00
CA ILE A 70 -16.99 14.06 24.47
C ILE A 70 -17.57 13.22 25.61
N GLY A 71 -18.86 12.89 25.54
CA GLY A 71 -19.50 12.06 26.58
C GLY A 71 -19.45 10.56 26.29
N GLN A 72 -19.43 10.16 25.02
CA GLN A 72 -19.35 8.76 24.60
C GLN A 72 -18.84 8.67 23.15
N VAL A 73 -18.15 7.58 22.81
CA VAL A 73 -17.85 7.19 21.44
C VAL A 73 -18.60 5.90 21.06
N LEU A 74 -19.26 5.92 19.91
CA LEU A 74 -19.86 4.75 19.25
C LEU A 74 -18.91 4.15 18.20
N VAL A 75 -19.10 2.88 17.86
CA VAL A 75 -18.35 2.20 16.79
C VAL A 75 -19.33 1.80 15.70
N ALA A 76 -19.34 2.57 14.62
CA ALA A 76 -20.36 2.48 13.59
C ALA A 76 -20.44 1.11 12.89
N PRO A 77 -19.31 0.37 12.66
CA PRO A 77 -19.38 -1.00 12.15
C PRO A 77 -19.96 -2.06 13.10
N GLU A 78 -20.08 -1.76 14.41
CA GLU A 78 -20.67 -2.69 15.38
C GLU A 78 -22.20 -2.53 15.45
N ASP A 79 -22.69 -1.28 15.48
CA ASP A 79 -24.12 -0.97 15.39
C ASP A 79 -24.37 0.32 14.57
N PRO A 80 -24.58 0.19 13.24
CA PRO A 80 -24.92 1.33 12.39
C PRO A 80 -26.25 1.98 12.76
N ALA A 81 -27.22 1.19 13.24
CA ALA A 81 -28.58 1.66 13.50
C ALA A 81 -28.62 2.58 14.72
N VAL A 82 -27.85 2.29 15.78
CA VAL A 82 -27.70 3.17 16.96
C VAL A 82 -27.09 4.52 16.56
N LEU A 83 -26.08 4.54 15.68
CA LEU A 83 -25.51 5.81 15.21
C LEU A 83 -26.51 6.62 14.36
N VAL A 84 -27.23 5.99 13.44
CA VAL A 84 -28.28 6.66 12.65
C VAL A 84 -29.40 7.18 13.55
N ALA A 85 -29.84 6.41 14.55
CA ALA A 85 -30.85 6.83 15.52
C ALA A 85 -30.37 8.04 16.34
N ALA A 86 -29.13 8.02 16.82
CA ALA A 86 -28.54 9.15 17.55
C ALA A 86 -28.45 10.42 16.68
N MET A 87 -27.99 10.31 15.43
CA MET A 87 -27.98 11.42 14.46
C MET A 87 -29.40 11.92 14.10
N THR A 88 -30.42 11.08 14.26
CA THR A 88 -31.82 11.42 14.00
C THR A 88 -32.46 12.17 15.17
N HIS A 89 -31.91 12.08 16.39
CA HIS A 89 -32.48 12.69 17.61
C HIS A 89 -32.71 14.21 17.46
N PRO A 90 -33.87 14.77 17.87
CA PRO A 90 -34.24 16.17 17.60
C PRO A 90 -33.17 17.18 18.05
N ASP A 91 -32.53 16.94 19.19
CA ASP A 91 -31.49 17.80 19.79
C ASP A 91 -30.14 17.76 19.04
N VAL A 92 -29.96 16.87 18.06
CA VAL A 92 -28.80 16.91 17.17
C VAL A 92 -29.03 17.98 16.10
N HIS A 93 -28.50 19.17 16.35
CA HIS A 93 -28.51 20.30 15.42
C HIS A 93 -27.29 20.34 14.48
N MET A 94 -26.20 19.64 14.85
CA MET A 94 -24.94 19.62 14.10
C MET A 94 -24.33 18.22 14.06
N VAL A 95 -23.82 17.85 12.88
CA VAL A 95 -22.96 16.71 12.62
C VAL A 95 -21.63 17.24 12.09
N THR A 96 -20.54 17.05 12.84
CA THR A 96 -19.17 17.41 12.40
C THR A 96 -18.42 16.16 11.94
N LEU A 97 -17.37 16.31 11.11
CA LEU A 97 -16.60 15.15 10.63
C LEU A 97 -15.12 15.45 10.35
N THR A 98 -14.25 14.51 10.72
CA THR A 98 -12.85 14.41 10.29
C THR A 98 -12.55 13.00 9.78
N VAL A 99 -12.84 12.74 8.50
CA VAL A 99 -12.80 11.41 7.88
C VAL A 99 -11.71 11.25 6.82
N THR A 100 -10.87 12.27 6.64
CA THR A 100 -9.88 12.44 5.56
C THR A 100 -10.51 12.57 4.17
N GLU A 101 -9.76 13.08 3.19
CA GLU A 101 -10.24 13.25 1.79
C GLU A 101 -10.85 11.95 1.20
N LYS A 102 -10.31 10.78 1.57
CA LYS A 102 -10.82 9.48 1.10
C LYS A 102 -12.18 9.11 1.71
N GLY A 103 -12.52 9.65 2.89
CA GLY A 103 -13.78 9.35 3.59
C GLY A 103 -15.04 9.90 2.90
N TYR A 104 -14.87 10.85 1.97
CA TYR A 104 -15.95 11.43 1.15
C TYR A 104 -16.41 10.50 0.02
N ARG A 105 -15.59 9.48 -0.32
CA ARG A 105 -15.82 8.53 -1.44
C ARG A 105 -16.13 9.22 -2.78
N LEU A 106 -15.46 10.34 -3.05
CA LEU A 106 -15.50 11.05 -4.33
C LEU A 106 -14.30 10.69 -5.20
N ASP A 107 -14.51 10.59 -6.51
CA ASP A 107 -13.43 10.43 -7.49
C ASP A 107 -12.61 11.75 -7.58
N PRO A 108 -11.27 11.71 -7.44
CA PRO A 108 -10.45 12.93 -7.39
C PRO A 108 -10.45 13.78 -8.67
N ALA A 109 -10.79 13.21 -9.83
CA ALA A 109 -10.72 13.91 -11.12
C ALA A 109 -12.06 14.55 -11.52
N SER A 110 -13.17 13.85 -11.29
CA SER A 110 -14.53 14.27 -11.64
C SER A 110 -15.31 14.88 -10.47
N GLY A 111 -14.91 14.62 -9.23
CA GLY A 111 -15.63 15.02 -8.02
C GLY A 111 -16.96 14.29 -7.80
N ALA A 112 -17.25 13.25 -8.59
CA ALA A 112 -18.49 12.46 -8.49
C ALA A 112 -18.37 11.37 -7.42
N LEU A 113 -19.50 10.97 -6.82
CA LEU A 113 -19.56 9.82 -5.90
C LEU A 113 -19.13 8.52 -6.61
N MET A 114 -18.14 7.81 -6.02
CA MET A 114 -17.60 6.56 -6.56
C MET A 114 -18.60 5.40 -6.38
N ILE A 115 -19.53 5.25 -7.32
CA ILE A 115 -20.59 4.22 -7.24
C ILE A 115 -20.08 2.78 -7.26
N ASP A 116 -18.88 2.55 -7.81
CA ASP A 116 -18.24 1.23 -7.89
C ASP A 116 -17.44 0.87 -6.61
N ASP A 117 -17.34 1.79 -5.65
CA ASP A 117 -16.78 1.51 -4.32
C ASP A 117 -17.73 0.59 -3.54
N ALA A 118 -17.20 -0.52 -3.00
CA ALA A 118 -18.02 -1.56 -2.39
C ALA A 118 -18.82 -1.10 -1.16
N ASP A 119 -18.34 -0.09 -0.41
CA ASP A 119 -19.09 0.47 0.72
C ASP A 119 -20.16 1.45 0.24
N VAL A 120 -19.87 2.26 -0.80
CA VAL A 120 -20.87 3.13 -1.44
C VAL A 120 -21.98 2.31 -2.10
N ALA A 121 -21.64 1.23 -2.81
CA ALA A 121 -22.61 0.31 -3.40
C ALA A 121 -23.47 -0.37 -2.33
N ALA A 122 -22.88 -0.73 -1.17
CA ALA A 122 -23.64 -1.25 -0.03
C ALA A 122 -24.63 -0.19 0.51
N ASP A 123 -24.20 1.05 0.72
CA ASP A 123 -25.05 2.15 1.21
C ASP A 123 -26.19 2.49 0.24
N LEU A 124 -25.91 2.50 -1.07
CA LEU A 124 -26.90 2.68 -2.13
C LEU A 124 -27.92 1.52 -2.18
N SER A 125 -27.50 0.30 -1.83
CA SER A 125 -28.38 -0.87 -1.79
C SER A 125 -29.23 -0.93 -0.50
N ASN A 126 -28.73 -0.40 0.62
CA ASN A 126 -29.41 -0.47 1.91
C ASN A 126 -28.96 0.62 2.91
N LEU A 127 -29.69 1.73 2.99
CA LEU A 127 -29.49 2.77 4.01
C LEU A 127 -29.84 2.37 5.45
N SER A 128 -30.39 1.18 5.72
CA SER A 128 -30.63 0.74 7.11
C SER A 128 -29.36 0.29 7.84
N ALA A 129 -28.28 0.03 7.11
CA ALA A 129 -26.98 -0.37 7.66
C ALA A 129 -25.82 0.31 6.91
N PRO A 130 -25.73 1.66 6.95
CA PRO A 130 -24.72 2.40 6.19
C PRO A 130 -23.30 2.16 6.73
N ARG A 131 -22.32 2.42 5.88
CA ARG A 131 -20.89 2.16 6.10
C ARG A 131 -20.01 3.38 5.85
N THR A 132 -20.39 4.23 4.91
CA THR A 132 -19.62 5.44 4.55
C THR A 132 -20.13 6.68 5.31
N ALA A 133 -19.29 7.70 5.47
CA ALA A 133 -19.73 8.95 6.10
C ALA A 133 -20.88 9.63 5.32
N PRO A 134 -20.87 9.70 3.96
CA PRO A 134 -22.04 10.10 3.18
C PRO A 134 -23.27 9.22 3.44
N GLY A 135 -23.09 7.91 3.62
CA GLY A 135 -24.14 6.94 3.97
C GLY A 135 -24.84 7.27 5.29
N PHE A 136 -24.07 7.42 6.37
CA PHE A 136 -24.62 7.78 7.70
C PHE A 136 -25.36 9.12 7.67
N VAL A 137 -24.79 10.13 7.00
CA VAL A 137 -25.44 11.45 6.84
C VAL A 137 -26.73 11.33 6.03
N THR A 138 -26.72 10.59 4.92
CA THR A 138 -27.91 10.40 4.05
C THR A 138 -29.01 9.63 4.78
N ALA A 139 -28.67 8.55 5.49
CA ALA A 139 -29.61 7.74 6.27
C ALA A 139 -30.29 8.56 7.38
N ALA A 140 -29.50 9.32 8.15
CA ALA A 140 -30.05 10.15 9.22
C ALA A 140 -30.89 11.33 8.70
N LEU A 141 -30.50 11.96 7.59
CA LEU A 141 -31.32 13.00 6.94
C LEU A 141 -32.63 12.43 6.37
N ALA A 142 -32.60 11.21 5.81
CA ALA A 142 -33.80 10.49 5.38
C ALA A 142 -34.75 10.21 6.56
N ALA A 143 -34.22 9.70 7.67
CA ALA A 143 -34.98 9.41 8.88
C ALA A 143 -35.58 10.68 9.50
N ARG A 144 -34.83 11.79 9.57
CA ARG A 144 -35.35 13.09 10.04
C ARG A 144 -36.47 13.62 9.17
N ARG A 145 -36.31 13.58 7.83
CA ARG A 145 -37.38 13.95 6.89
C ARG A 145 -38.65 13.10 7.08
N ALA A 146 -38.50 11.79 7.25
CA ALA A 146 -39.62 10.88 7.51
C ALA A 146 -40.32 11.17 8.86
N ALA A 147 -39.56 11.60 9.88
CA ALA A 147 -40.08 12.02 11.18
C ALA A 147 -40.61 13.47 11.23
N GLY A 148 -40.58 14.21 10.11
CA GLY A 148 -40.97 15.63 10.07
C GLY A 148 -40.02 16.59 10.78
N LEU A 149 -38.79 16.16 11.06
CA LEU A 149 -37.76 16.96 11.73
C LEU A 149 -36.94 17.79 10.72
N PRO A 150 -36.50 19.01 11.07
CA PRO A 150 -35.59 19.80 10.24
C PRO A 150 -34.22 19.11 10.13
N PRO A 151 -33.46 19.32 9.03
CA PRO A 151 -32.11 18.76 8.91
C PRO A 151 -31.14 19.38 9.92
N PHE A 152 -30.06 18.66 10.23
CA PHE A 152 -28.92 19.20 10.96
C PHE A 152 -27.92 19.87 10.00
N THR A 153 -27.04 20.72 10.53
CA THR A 153 -25.90 21.25 9.78
C THR A 153 -24.80 20.19 9.69
N VAL A 154 -24.28 19.94 8.49
CA VAL A 154 -23.16 19.01 8.24
C VAL A 154 -21.88 19.80 8.03
N VAL A 155 -21.02 19.82 9.04
CA VAL A 155 -19.80 20.62 9.05
C VAL A 155 -18.58 19.74 8.81
N SER A 156 -17.94 19.90 7.67
CA SER A 156 -16.64 19.29 7.46
C SER A 156 -15.56 19.99 8.27
N CYS A 157 -14.68 19.22 8.90
CA CYS A 157 -13.46 19.71 9.57
C CYS A 157 -12.18 19.04 9.01
N ASP A 158 -12.23 18.40 7.84
CA ASP A 158 -11.02 17.95 7.14
C ASP A 158 -10.35 19.11 6.37
N ASN A 159 -9.01 19.08 6.33
CA ASN A 159 -8.18 20.04 5.61
C ASN A 159 -8.11 19.70 4.09
N VAL A 160 -9.23 19.93 3.39
CA VAL A 160 -9.41 19.68 1.94
C VAL A 160 -10.09 20.89 1.28
N PRO A 161 -9.63 21.37 0.11
CA PRO A 161 -10.26 22.49 -0.58
C PRO A 161 -11.76 22.30 -0.84
N HIS A 162 -12.54 23.32 -0.47
CA HIS A 162 -14.01 23.35 -0.60
C HIS A 162 -14.71 22.18 0.11
N ASN A 163 -14.24 21.84 1.32
CA ASN A 163 -14.68 20.67 2.07
C ASN A 163 -16.21 20.55 2.27
N GLY A 164 -16.92 21.64 2.56
CA GLY A 164 -18.38 21.70 2.69
C GLY A 164 -19.09 21.37 1.38
N ALA A 165 -18.60 21.87 0.24
CA ALA A 165 -19.15 21.55 -1.07
C ALA A 165 -18.91 20.08 -1.45
N ARG A 166 -17.75 19.51 -1.10
CA ARG A 166 -17.45 18.09 -1.34
C ARG A 166 -18.39 17.16 -0.58
N ILE A 167 -18.56 17.35 0.73
CA ILE A 167 -19.49 16.48 1.49
C ILE A 167 -20.95 16.68 1.04
N ARG A 168 -21.34 17.91 0.68
CA ARG A 168 -22.64 18.18 0.05
C ARG A 168 -22.82 17.38 -1.24
N GLN A 169 -21.84 17.38 -2.14
CA GLN A 169 -21.90 16.64 -3.39
C GLN A 169 -22.08 15.13 -3.15
N ALA A 170 -21.27 14.54 -2.27
CA ALA A 170 -21.34 13.12 -1.93
C ALA A 170 -22.73 12.71 -1.40
N VAL A 171 -23.29 13.51 -0.47
CA VAL A 171 -24.61 13.26 0.14
C VAL A 171 -25.74 13.46 -0.88
N LEU A 172 -25.65 14.45 -1.77
CA LEU A 172 -26.69 14.70 -2.78
C LEU A 172 -26.69 13.69 -3.93
N ASP A 173 -25.53 13.21 -4.35
CA ASP A 173 -25.43 12.14 -5.35
C ASP A 173 -25.97 10.82 -4.78
N MET A 174 -25.67 10.52 -3.51
CA MET A 174 -26.21 9.34 -2.83
C MET A 174 -27.72 9.45 -2.65
N ALA A 175 -28.21 10.56 -2.07
CA ALA A 175 -29.64 10.82 -1.89
C ALA A 175 -30.40 10.76 -3.22
N GLY A 176 -29.87 11.36 -4.29
CA GLY A 176 -30.52 11.42 -5.59
C GLY A 176 -30.66 10.08 -6.30
N ARG A 177 -29.81 9.10 -5.95
CA ARG A 177 -29.91 7.72 -6.45
C ARG A 177 -30.92 6.86 -5.69
N ILE A 178 -31.23 7.24 -4.46
CA ILE A 178 -32.07 6.46 -3.54
C ILE A 178 -33.50 7.02 -3.51
N ASP A 179 -33.64 8.34 -3.34
CA ASP A 179 -34.90 9.08 -3.46
C ASP A 179 -34.63 10.51 -3.99
N PRO A 180 -34.99 10.83 -5.24
CA PRO A 180 -34.91 12.18 -5.77
C PRO A 180 -35.64 13.23 -4.92
N GLY A 181 -36.72 12.85 -4.21
CA GLY A 181 -37.42 13.72 -3.27
C GLY A 181 -36.60 14.02 -2.00
N LEU A 182 -35.78 13.07 -1.54
CA LEU A 182 -34.82 13.30 -0.45
C LEU A 182 -33.72 14.25 -0.92
N LYS A 183 -33.15 14.04 -2.11
CA LYS A 183 -32.16 14.97 -2.69
C LYS A 183 -32.70 16.39 -2.71
N ASN A 184 -33.87 16.62 -3.32
CA ASN A 184 -34.47 17.94 -3.42
C ASN A 184 -34.71 18.58 -2.03
N TRP A 185 -35.10 17.78 -1.03
CA TRP A 185 -35.27 18.25 0.34
C TRP A 185 -33.95 18.64 1.02
N ILE A 186 -32.87 17.86 0.82
CA ILE A 186 -31.53 18.20 1.31
C ILE A 186 -30.96 19.42 0.57
N GLU A 187 -31.23 19.57 -0.74
CA GLU A 187 -30.79 20.75 -1.50
C GLU A 187 -31.44 22.05 -1.01
N ALA A 188 -32.73 22.00 -0.64
CA ALA A 188 -33.51 23.14 -0.20
C ALA A 188 -33.27 23.53 1.28
N HIS A 189 -33.10 22.55 2.17
CA HIS A 189 -33.06 22.77 3.63
C HIS A 189 -31.72 22.43 4.29
N GLY A 190 -30.86 21.65 3.64
CA GLY A 190 -29.58 21.19 4.20
C GLY A 190 -28.50 22.26 4.16
N ALA A 191 -27.75 22.38 5.26
CA ALA A 191 -26.62 23.28 5.39
C ALA A 191 -25.29 22.51 5.47
N PHE A 192 -24.35 22.90 4.61
CA PHE A 192 -23.04 22.28 4.46
C PHE A 192 -21.99 23.40 4.35
N PRO A 193 -21.72 24.13 5.46
CA PRO A 193 -20.81 25.27 5.43
C PRO A 193 -19.38 24.83 5.08
N GLN A 194 -18.68 25.65 4.31
CA GLN A 194 -17.23 25.54 4.18
C GLN A 194 -16.56 25.79 5.54
N THR A 195 -15.40 25.18 5.77
CA THR A 195 -14.53 25.54 6.90
C THR A 195 -13.07 25.62 6.50
N MET A 196 -12.34 26.49 7.18
CA MET A 196 -10.89 26.41 7.28
C MET A 196 -10.56 26.14 8.76
N VAL A 197 -9.86 25.04 9.01
CA VAL A 197 -9.44 24.63 10.36
C VAL A 197 -7.92 24.61 10.42
N ASP A 198 -7.33 25.12 11.49
CA ASP A 198 -5.88 25.09 11.67
C ASP A 198 -5.46 24.92 13.14
N ARG A 199 -4.63 23.90 13.37
CA ARG A 199 -3.91 23.60 14.61
C ARG A 199 -2.93 22.46 14.35
N ILE A 200 -1.66 22.61 14.76
CA ILE A 200 -0.66 21.55 14.68
C ILE A 200 -0.91 20.56 15.82
N VAL A 201 -1.22 19.32 15.44
CA VAL A 201 -1.53 18.21 16.35
C VAL A 201 -0.69 17.01 15.93
N PRO A 202 0.54 16.87 16.44
CA PRO A 202 1.39 15.71 16.14
C PRO A 202 0.78 14.42 16.70
N ALA A 203 1.23 13.27 16.19
CA ALA A 203 0.83 11.98 16.75
C ALA A 203 1.30 11.84 18.21
N THR A 204 0.41 11.38 19.09
CA THR A 204 0.72 10.96 20.46
C THR A 204 1.57 9.69 20.43
N THR A 205 2.71 9.67 21.13
CA THR A 205 3.55 8.47 21.34
C THR A 205 3.30 7.85 22.72
N PRO A 206 3.72 6.59 22.96
CA PRO A 206 3.68 6.00 24.30
C PRO A 206 4.43 6.84 25.35
N ASP A 207 5.53 7.49 24.97
CA ASP A 207 6.30 8.37 25.86
C ASP A 207 5.52 9.65 26.23
N ASP A 208 4.71 10.19 25.32
CA ASP A 208 3.82 11.32 25.66
C ASP A 208 2.76 10.89 26.68
N VAL A 209 2.18 9.70 26.51
CA VAL A 209 1.18 9.13 27.44
C VAL A 209 1.82 8.94 28.81
N ALA A 210 2.99 8.31 28.89
CA ALA A 210 3.71 8.11 30.15
C ALA A 210 4.12 9.44 30.82
N ALA A 211 4.55 10.44 30.04
CA ALA A 211 4.89 11.76 30.56
C ALA A 211 3.66 12.56 31.03
N ASN A 212 2.51 12.38 30.38
CA ASN A 212 1.22 12.97 30.79
C ASN A 212 0.66 12.26 32.04
N GLU A 213 0.76 10.94 32.12
CA GLU A 213 0.39 10.15 33.30
C GLU A 213 1.21 10.53 34.54
N ALA A 214 2.52 10.72 34.38
CA ALA A 214 3.40 11.21 35.45
C ALA A 214 3.07 12.64 35.91
N LEU A 215 2.45 13.45 35.05
CA LEU A 215 2.05 14.83 35.35
C LEU A 215 0.63 14.94 35.95
N LEU A 216 -0.30 14.09 35.49
CA LEU A 216 -1.68 14.03 35.98
C LEU A 216 -1.83 13.17 37.25
N GLY A 217 -0.93 12.22 37.47
CA GLY A 217 -1.09 11.17 38.48
C GLY A 217 -2.15 10.12 38.11
N ALA A 218 -2.58 10.08 36.85
CA ALA A 218 -3.61 9.18 36.35
C ALA A 218 -3.33 8.80 34.88
N ALA A 219 -3.59 7.55 34.52
CA ALA A 219 -3.46 7.05 33.15
C ALA A 219 -4.51 7.70 32.24
N ASP A 220 -4.07 8.22 31.10
CA ASP A 220 -4.93 8.86 30.10
C ASP A 220 -4.55 8.38 28.70
N GLN A 221 -5.32 7.40 28.20
CA GLN A 221 -5.12 6.82 26.87
C GLN A 221 -5.78 7.67 25.77
N GLY A 222 -6.55 8.69 26.16
CA GLY A 222 -7.19 9.66 25.27
C GLY A 222 -6.31 10.86 24.90
N MET A 223 -5.16 11.06 25.57
CA MET A 223 -4.39 12.30 25.53
C MET A 223 -3.95 12.72 24.11
N VAL A 224 -3.97 14.04 23.86
CA VAL A 224 -3.45 14.67 22.63
C VAL A 224 -2.51 15.83 22.95
N LYS A 225 -1.41 15.95 22.20
CA LYS A 225 -0.48 17.08 22.30
C LYS A 225 -0.65 18.04 21.13
N THR A 226 -0.48 19.34 21.37
CA THR A 226 -0.73 20.36 20.37
C THR A 226 0.00 21.68 20.65
N GLU A 227 0.04 22.57 19.67
CA GLU A 227 0.50 23.96 19.81
C GLU A 227 -0.56 24.84 20.52
N PRO A 228 -0.16 26.03 21.04
CA PRO A 228 -1.11 27.00 21.61
C PRO A 228 -2.08 27.56 20.57
N PHE A 229 -1.59 27.82 19.35
CA PHE A 229 -2.40 28.38 18.27
C PHE A 229 -3.54 27.43 17.87
N THR A 230 -4.74 28.00 17.70
CA THR A 230 -5.89 27.32 17.12
C THR A 230 -6.70 28.34 16.33
N GLN A 231 -7.20 27.95 15.16
CA GLN A 231 -8.05 28.78 14.33
C GLN A 231 -9.14 27.93 13.70
N TRP A 232 -10.37 28.44 13.71
CA TRP A 232 -11.48 27.87 12.97
C TRP A 232 -12.23 29.01 12.30
N VAL A 233 -12.33 28.94 10.97
CA VAL A 233 -13.17 29.81 10.16
C VAL A 233 -14.30 28.95 9.61
N ILE A 234 -15.54 29.44 9.68
CA ILE A 234 -16.74 28.73 9.22
C ILE A 234 -17.66 29.66 8.44
N GLU A 235 -18.21 29.16 7.33
CA GLU A 235 -19.24 29.86 6.55
C GLU A 235 -20.51 30.03 7.41
N ASP A 236 -21.14 31.22 7.40
CA ASP A 236 -22.37 31.50 8.16
C ASP A 236 -23.60 30.86 7.50
N ARG A 237 -23.62 29.52 7.50
CA ARG A 237 -24.62 28.70 6.82
C ARG A 237 -24.98 27.49 7.66
N PHE A 238 -26.10 27.61 8.37
CA PHE A 238 -26.57 26.61 9.33
C PHE A 238 -28.05 26.27 9.09
N ALA A 239 -28.44 25.01 9.31
CA ALA A 239 -29.80 24.51 9.11
C ALA A 239 -30.69 24.65 10.37
N GLY A 240 -30.10 25.09 11.48
CA GLY A 240 -30.73 25.20 12.78
C GLY A 240 -29.80 25.90 13.78
N PRO A 241 -29.99 25.70 15.09
CA PRO A 241 -29.13 26.26 16.12
C PRO A 241 -27.65 25.92 15.90
N ARG A 242 -26.78 26.84 16.31
CA ARG A 242 -25.32 26.69 16.43
C ARG A 242 -24.84 27.28 17.77
N PRO A 243 -23.62 26.96 18.22
CA PRO A 243 -22.96 27.72 19.28
C PRO A 243 -22.80 29.20 18.91
N ASP A 244 -22.62 30.04 19.92
CA ASP A 244 -22.03 31.38 19.77
C ASP A 244 -20.53 31.22 19.47
N PHE A 245 -20.25 30.79 18.23
CA PHE A 245 -18.91 30.50 17.74
C PHE A 245 -17.96 31.71 17.89
N GLU A 246 -18.49 32.90 17.67
CA GLU A 246 -17.79 34.17 17.78
C GLU A 246 -17.27 34.39 19.21
N SER A 247 -18.09 34.14 20.24
CA SER A 247 -17.64 34.19 21.65
C SER A 247 -16.58 33.14 22.01
N LEU A 248 -16.55 32.03 21.27
CA LEU A 248 -15.65 30.89 21.46
C LEU A 248 -14.37 30.98 20.60
N GLY A 249 -14.10 32.14 19.99
CA GLY A 249 -12.91 32.37 19.15
C GLY A 249 -12.97 31.74 17.75
N VAL A 250 -14.13 31.25 17.33
CA VAL A 250 -14.37 30.75 15.97
C VAL A 250 -14.86 31.90 15.08
N GLN A 251 -14.22 32.06 13.93
CA GLN A 251 -14.47 33.17 13.01
C GLN A 251 -15.59 32.80 12.03
N VAL A 252 -16.78 33.33 12.27
CA VAL A 252 -17.91 33.19 11.34
C VAL A 252 -17.77 34.19 10.19
N THR A 253 -17.95 33.74 8.95
CA THR A 253 -17.73 34.57 7.75
C THR A 253 -18.70 34.23 6.61
N ALA A 254 -18.93 35.17 5.70
CA ALA A 254 -19.73 34.94 4.50
C ALA A 254 -18.98 34.16 3.40
N ASP A 255 -17.63 34.18 3.41
CA ASP A 255 -16.80 33.42 2.47
C ASP A 255 -15.50 32.95 3.15
N VAL A 256 -15.27 31.64 3.09
CA VAL A 256 -14.11 30.95 3.68
C VAL A 256 -12.96 30.84 2.68
N ALA A 257 -13.22 30.91 1.37
CA ALA A 257 -12.20 30.69 0.35
C ALA A 257 -10.98 31.63 0.48
N PRO A 258 -11.11 32.93 0.81
CA PRO A 258 -9.98 33.82 1.06
C PRO A 258 -9.10 33.38 2.25
N TRP A 259 -9.72 32.84 3.31
CA TRP A 259 -9.02 32.32 4.50
C TRP A 259 -8.30 31.01 4.20
N GLU A 260 -8.96 30.10 3.45
CA GLU A 260 -8.36 28.86 2.97
C GLU A 260 -7.16 29.13 2.05
N ASP A 261 -7.27 30.07 1.11
CA ASP A 261 -6.18 30.45 0.21
C ASP A 261 -4.98 31.05 0.99
N ALA A 262 -5.24 31.91 1.98
CA ALA A 262 -4.22 32.46 2.85
C ALA A 262 -3.50 31.37 3.66
N LYS A 263 -4.24 30.46 4.31
CA LYS A 263 -3.66 29.32 5.03
C LYS A 263 -2.88 28.39 4.11
N LEU A 264 -3.41 28.10 2.92
CA LEU A 264 -2.81 27.18 1.96
C LEU A 264 -1.47 27.70 1.41
N ARG A 265 -1.32 29.00 1.22
CA ARG A 265 -0.09 29.59 0.67
C ARG A 265 0.89 30.03 1.75
N LEU A 266 0.41 30.72 2.79
CA LEU A 266 1.29 31.23 3.85
C LEU A 266 1.72 30.12 4.80
N LEU A 267 0.79 29.36 5.40
CA LEU A 267 1.17 28.25 6.27
C LEU A 267 1.64 27.06 5.42
N ASN A 268 0.74 26.42 4.67
CA ASN A 268 1.06 25.13 4.04
C ASN A 268 2.18 25.23 2.99
N GLY A 269 2.27 26.35 2.27
CA GLY A 269 3.37 26.66 1.33
C GLY A 269 4.73 26.79 2.01
N ALA A 270 4.85 27.70 2.98
CA ALA A 270 6.10 27.87 3.72
C ALA A 270 6.50 26.60 4.48
N HIS A 271 5.54 25.91 5.11
CA HIS A 271 5.79 24.67 5.85
C HIS A 271 6.35 23.57 4.93
N SER A 272 5.83 23.44 3.70
CA SER A 272 6.42 22.56 2.69
C SER A 272 7.81 23.01 2.26
N ALA A 273 8.05 24.31 2.03
CA ALA A 273 9.38 24.81 1.67
C ALA A 273 10.44 24.55 2.76
N ILE A 274 10.09 24.85 4.02
CA ILE A 274 10.90 24.56 5.22
C ILE A 274 11.21 23.06 5.29
N ALA A 275 10.22 22.20 5.07
CA ALA A 275 10.39 20.75 5.12
C ALA A 275 11.37 20.22 4.07
N TYR A 276 11.28 20.66 2.81
CA TYR A 276 12.23 20.21 1.77
C TYR A 276 13.64 20.79 1.96
N LEU A 277 13.76 22.08 2.32
CA LEU A 277 15.06 22.69 2.60
C LEU A 277 15.72 22.05 3.82
N GLY A 278 14.97 21.80 4.88
CA GLY A 278 15.44 21.10 6.08
C GLY A 278 15.88 19.68 5.79
N GLY A 279 15.07 18.91 5.05
CA GLY A 279 15.43 17.55 4.64
C GLY A 279 16.72 17.50 3.80
N LEU A 280 16.89 18.42 2.85
CA LEU A 280 18.13 18.55 2.05
C LEU A 280 19.34 18.98 2.89
N ALA A 281 19.11 19.71 3.98
CA ALA A 281 20.15 20.17 4.92
C ALA A 281 20.45 19.18 6.07
N GLY A 282 19.76 18.03 6.12
CA GLY A 282 19.88 17.06 7.21
C GLY A 282 19.23 17.50 8.54
N LEU A 283 18.36 18.51 8.51
CA LEU A 283 17.68 19.06 9.69
C LEU A 283 16.36 18.31 9.94
N GLN A 284 16.23 17.77 11.14
CA GLN A 284 15.17 16.83 11.50
C GLN A 284 13.83 17.53 11.80
N TYR A 285 13.86 18.73 12.37
CA TYR A 285 12.68 19.44 12.86
C TYR A 285 12.55 20.87 12.29
N VAL A 286 11.32 21.36 12.16
CA VAL A 286 10.98 22.66 11.57
C VAL A 286 11.68 23.83 12.28
N ASP A 287 11.76 23.80 13.61
CA ASP A 287 12.40 24.82 14.44
C ASP A 287 13.90 24.95 14.12
N GLN A 288 14.58 23.83 13.89
CA GLN A 288 16.00 23.81 13.51
C GLN A 288 16.24 24.50 12.17
N VAL A 289 15.28 24.42 11.23
CA VAL A 289 15.39 25.07 9.93
C VAL A 289 15.18 26.58 10.07
N VAL A 290 14.11 27.02 10.75
CA VAL A 290 13.83 28.46 10.89
C VAL A 290 14.78 29.18 11.85
N ALA A 291 15.46 28.45 12.74
CA ALA A 291 16.56 28.98 13.55
C ALA A 291 17.77 29.41 12.70
N ILE A 292 17.94 28.91 11.48
CA ILE A 292 19.02 29.31 10.57
C ILE A 292 18.61 30.58 9.80
N PRO A 293 19.32 31.72 9.97
CA PRO A 293 18.89 33.00 9.40
C PRO A 293 18.76 33.02 7.87
N ALA A 294 19.46 32.14 7.16
CA ALA A 294 19.34 32.00 5.71
C ALA A 294 18.01 31.39 5.28
N TYR A 295 17.51 30.38 5.99
CA TYR A 295 16.22 29.74 5.68
C TYR A 295 15.04 30.59 6.17
N ALA A 296 15.16 31.26 7.32
CA ALA A 296 14.16 32.25 7.76
C ALA A 296 13.94 33.35 6.71
N ARG A 297 15.01 33.94 6.16
CA ARG A 297 14.91 34.93 5.06
C ARG A 297 14.30 34.35 3.78
N PHE A 298 14.52 33.08 3.48
CA PHE A 298 13.89 32.42 2.34
C PHE A 298 12.37 32.28 2.54
N VAL A 299 11.93 31.96 3.77
CA VAL A 299 10.50 31.87 4.13
C VAL A 299 9.81 33.23 4.00
N GLU A 300 10.43 34.31 4.48
CA GLU A 300 9.90 35.67 4.30
C GLU A 300 9.76 36.05 2.81
N ALA A 301 10.80 35.79 2.00
CA ALA A 301 10.75 36.06 0.56
C ALA A 301 9.68 35.23 -0.17
N LEU A 302 9.43 33.99 0.28
CA LEU A 302 8.35 33.16 -0.23
C LEU A 302 6.97 33.71 0.17
N TRP A 303 6.83 34.26 1.38
CA TRP A 303 5.60 34.92 1.80
C TRP A 303 5.32 36.20 1.01
N ASP A 304 6.34 36.99 0.67
CA ASP A 304 6.20 38.17 -0.21
C ASP A 304 5.64 37.80 -1.59
N GLU A 305 6.14 36.71 -2.19
CA GLU A 305 5.58 36.19 -3.45
C GLU A 305 4.12 35.71 -3.25
N ALA A 306 3.84 34.99 -2.16
CA ALA A 306 2.50 34.50 -1.87
C ALA A 306 1.49 35.65 -1.69
N GLU A 307 1.79 36.65 -0.88
CA GLU A 307 0.94 37.81 -0.61
C GLU A 307 0.59 38.59 -1.89
N SER A 308 1.55 38.74 -2.82
CA SER A 308 1.31 39.38 -4.12
C SER A 308 0.19 38.73 -4.95
N THR A 309 -0.20 37.49 -4.62
CA THR A 309 -1.27 36.72 -5.27
C THR A 309 -2.50 36.48 -4.39
N LEU A 310 -2.48 36.88 -3.12
CA LEU A 310 -3.60 36.73 -2.20
C LEU A 310 -4.64 37.84 -2.36
N SER A 311 -5.80 37.62 -1.77
CA SER A 311 -6.85 38.62 -1.60
C SER A 311 -7.35 38.48 -0.15
N PRO A 312 -6.59 39.01 0.83
CA PRO A 312 -6.86 38.76 2.23
C PRO A 312 -8.25 39.30 2.63
N PRO A 313 -9.04 38.54 3.40
CA PRO A 313 -10.33 39.00 3.89
C PRO A 313 -10.16 40.15 4.90
N PRO A 314 -11.20 41.00 5.12
CA PRO A 314 -11.08 42.19 5.98
C PRO A 314 -10.65 41.96 7.43
N GLY A 315 -10.71 40.72 7.93
CA GLY A 315 -10.26 40.34 9.28
C GLY A 315 -8.86 39.73 9.35
N LEU A 316 -8.12 39.61 8.24
CA LEU A 316 -6.78 38.99 8.21
C LEU A 316 -5.69 40.06 8.03
N ASP A 317 -5.00 40.40 9.12
CA ASP A 317 -3.70 41.07 9.06
C ASP A 317 -2.64 40.04 8.64
N VAL A 318 -2.17 40.15 7.39
CA VAL A 318 -1.17 39.24 6.82
C VAL A 318 0.19 39.36 7.52
N ALA A 319 0.59 40.55 7.96
CA ALA A 319 1.87 40.76 8.62
C ALA A 319 1.87 40.16 10.03
N ALA A 320 0.81 40.38 10.80
CA ALA A 320 0.62 39.74 12.09
C ALA A 320 0.54 38.20 11.94
N TYR A 321 -0.16 37.70 10.92
CA TYR A 321 -0.28 36.27 10.65
C TYR A 321 1.05 35.62 10.26
N ARG A 322 1.92 36.27 9.46
CA ARG A 322 3.29 35.79 9.21
C ARG A 322 4.12 35.71 10.50
N GLY A 323 4.06 36.74 11.34
CA GLY A 323 4.77 36.75 12.64
C GLY A 323 4.31 35.61 13.56
N GLU A 324 3.01 35.32 13.55
CA GLU A 324 2.42 34.16 14.22
C GLU A 324 2.97 32.84 13.64
N LEU A 325 2.93 32.66 12.32
CA LEU A 325 3.45 31.47 11.64
C LEU A 325 4.94 31.21 11.92
N MET A 326 5.78 32.26 11.91
CA MET A 326 7.21 32.11 12.19
C MET A 326 7.45 31.65 13.63
N ARG A 327 6.68 32.18 14.60
CA ARG A 327 6.75 31.73 16.00
C ARG A 327 6.29 30.28 16.18
N ARG A 328 5.22 29.89 15.48
CA ARG A 328 4.71 28.51 15.44
C ARG A 328 5.73 27.53 14.83
N PHE A 329 6.40 27.92 13.75
CA PHE A 329 7.50 27.14 13.16
C PHE A 329 8.72 27.05 14.09
N ALA A 330 9.01 28.07 14.89
CA ALA A 330 10.10 28.08 15.85
C ALA A 330 9.82 27.30 17.16
N ASN A 331 8.61 26.75 17.35
CA ASN A 331 8.25 26.02 18.56
C ASN A 331 8.85 24.58 18.58
N SER A 332 10.05 24.47 19.15
CA SER A 332 10.80 23.21 19.30
C SER A 332 10.08 22.14 20.13
N ALA A 333 9.16 22.52 21.03
CA ALA A 333 8.46 21.61 21.94
C ALA A 333 7.50 20.63 21.25
N LEU A 334 7.14 20.92 19.99
CA LEU A 334 6.31 20.07 19.14
C LEU A 334 7.11 19.01 18.40
N GLN A 335 8.43 19.21 18.24
CA GLN A 335 9.33 18.34 17.47
C GLN A 335 8.76 17.96 16.10
N HIS A 336 8.21 18.94 15.37
CA HIS A 336 7.52 18.68 14.12
C HIS A 336 8.52 18.32 13.01
N ARG A 337 8.48 17.06 12.56
CA ARG A 337 9.51 16.49 11.67
C ARG A 337 9.40 17.00 10.23
N THR A 338 10.50 17.49 9.68
CA THR A 338 10.63 17.95 8.29
C THR A 338 10.19 16.86 7.30
N VAL A 339 10.70 15.64 7.47
CA VAL A 339 10.32 14.44 6.71
C VAL A 339 8.80 14.21 6.67
N GLN A 340 8.11 14.28 7.81
CA GLN A 340 6.67 14.04 7.91
C GLN A 340 5.86 15.06 7.10
N ILE A 341 6.32 16.32 7.06
CA ILE A 341 5.68 17.39 6.29
C ILE A 341 5.93 17.21 4.78
N ALA A 342 7.14 16.76 4.42
CA ALA A 342 7.62 16.54 3.05
C ALA A 342 7.02 15.31 2.34
N MET A 343 6.42 14.35 3.06
CA MET A 343 5.68 13.23 2.45
C MET A 343 4.58 13.72 1.49
N ASP A 344 4.19 12.93 0.49
CA ASP A 344 3.16 13.27 -0.52
C ASP A 344 3.42 14.58 -1.29
N GLY A 345 4.69 14.94 -1.48
CA GLY A 345 5.10 16.19 -2.11
C GLY A 345 4.51 16.45 -3.50
N SER A 346 4.37 15.41 -4.32
CA SER A 346 3.74 15.48 -5.65
C SER A 346 2.26 15.92 -5.60
N GLN A 347 1.56 15.68 -4.49
CA GLN A 347 0.17 16.12 -4.26
C GLN A 347 0.11 17.47 -3.53
N LYS A 348 1.08 17.75 -2.66
CA LYS A 348 1.14 18.97 -1.84
C LYS A 348 1.67 20.19 -2.62
N LEU A 349 2.77 20.03 -3.36
CA LEU A 349 3.48 21.13 -4.04
C LEU A 349 2.65 21.85 -5.13
N PRO A 350 1.84 21.18 -5.96
CA PRO A 350 1.05 21.86 -6.99
C PRO A 350 0.11 22.93 -6.43
N GLN A 351 -0.61 22.59 -5.36
CA GLN A 351 -1.59 23.47 -4.73
C GLN A 351 -0.98 24.49 -3.74
N ARG A 352 0.12 24.14 -3.07
CA ARG A 352 0.76 24.98 -2.04
C ARG A 352 1.76 26.01 -2.57
N LEU A 353 2.51 25.67 -3.63
CA LEU A 353 3.56 26.53 -4.20
C LEU A 353 3.31 26.82 -5.68
N LEU A 354 3.21 25.79 -6.54
CA LEU A 354 3.20 26.00 -7.99
C LEU A 354 1.98 26.80 -8.49
N ALA A 355 0.82 26.65 -7.86
CA ALA A 355 -0.38 27.42 -8.17
C ALA A 355 -0.26 28.91 -7.80
N ALA A 356 0.62 29.30 -6.88
CA ALA A 356 0.95 30.70 -6.61
C ALA A 356 1.88 31.23 -7.71
N CYS A 357 3.00 30.54 -7.98
CA CYS A 357 3.96 30.92 -9.02
C CYS A 357 3.30 31.03 -10.41
N ALA A 358 2.41 30.09 -10.77
CA ALA A 358 1.67 30.12 -12.03
C ALA A 358 0.66 31.28 -12.13
N ARG A 359 0.13 31.77 -11.00
CA ARG A 359 -0.71 32.99 -10.93
C ARG A 359 0.16 34.25 -11.04
N GLY A 360 1.34 34.26 -10.42
CA GLY A 360 2.35 35.31 -10.59
C GLY A 360 2.76 35.49 -12.06
N LEU A 361 3.16 34.39 -12.73
CA LEU A 361 3.55 34.39 -14.15
C LEU A 361 2.49 34.97 -15.11
N LYS A 362 1.18 34.78 -14.81
CA LYS A 362 0.08 35.35 -15.61
C LYS A 362 -0.15 36.85 -15.42
N ARG A 363 0.39 37.45 -14.35
CA ARG A 363 0.28 38.89 -14.05
C ARG A 363 1.41 39.74 -14.65
N ILE A 364 2.41 39.14 -15.28
CA ILE A 364 3.62 39.83 -15.74
C ILE A 364 3.39 40.47 -17.13
N SER A 365 3.42 41.81 -17.16
CA SER A 365 3.73 42.56 -18.39
C SER A 365 5.21 42.35 -18.76
N PRO A 366 5.59 42.28 -20.04
CA PRO A 366 6.99 42.08 -20.47
C PRO A 366 8.02 43.12 -19.98
N SER A 367 7.58 44.18 -19.31
CA SER A 367 8.36 45.37 -18.95
C SER A 367 8.70 45.51 -17.45
N THR A 368 8.28 44.59 -16.57
CA THR A 368 8.47 44.71 -15.11
C THR A 368 9.61 43.82 -14.60
N PRO A 369 10.65 44.35 -13.93
CA PRO A 369 11.72 43.54 -13.33
C PRO A 369 11.25 42.86 -12.04
N TRP A 370 11.48 41.55 -11.92
CA TRP A 370 11.10 40.72 -10.77
C TRP A 370 12.32 40.35 -9.90
N PRO A 371 12.27 40.47 -8.55
CA PRO A 371 13.33 40.06 -7.60
C PRO A 371 13.35 38.53 -7.37
N TRP A 372 14.39 37.97 -6.73
CA TRP A 372 14.77 36.57 -7.01
C TRP A 372 14.52 35.45 -5.99
N PRO A 373 14.09 34.23 -6.45
CA PRO A 373 15.07 33.12 -6.64
C PRO A 373 15.02 32.18 -7.90
N TRP A 374 14.02 32.20 -8.82
CA TRP A 374 13.69 31.04 -9.71
C TRP A 374 14.39 30.82 -11.11
N ARG A 375 15.18 31.75 -11.69
CA ARG A 375 16.19 31.57 -12.81
C ARG A 375 16.89 30.20 -12.79
N ALA A 376 17.47 29.82 -11.65
CA ALA A 376 18.42 28.71 -11.62
C ALA A 376 17.83 27.35 -12.05
N GLY A 377 16.53 27.13 -11.84
CA GLY A 377 15.85 25.88 -12.25
C GLY A 377 15.25 25.90 -13.65
N CYS A 378 14.64 27.01 -14.09
CA CYS A 378 13.76 27.01 -15.26
C CYS A 378 14.39 27.52 -16.57
N ALA A 379 15.60 28.08 -16.54
CA ALA A 379 16.27 28.63 -17.73
C ALA A 379 17.79 28.36 -17.75
N GLY A 380 18.17 27.07 -17.74
CA GLY A 380 19.57 26.64 -17.74
C GLY A 380 19.82 25.40 -18.61
N ARG A 381 19.89 25.59 -19.94
CA ARG A 381 20.52 24.58 -20.81
C ARG A 381 22.03 24.61 -20.59
N THR A 382 22.63 23.43 -20.44
CA THR A 382 24.07 23.10 -20.58
C THR A 382 25.08 23.81 -19.66
N ALA A 383 25.95 22.99 -19.06
CA ALA A 383 27.20 23.29 -18.35
C ALA A 383 27.14 23.45 -16.81
N TRP A 384 27.25 22.31 -16.12
CA TRP A 384 27.87 22.21 -14.80
C TRP A 384 28.74 20.94 -14.73
N THR A 385 30.01 21.08 -15.08
CA THR A 385 31.06 20.08 -14.83
C THR A 385 32.31 20.79 -14.33
N THR A 386 32.82 20.28 -13.19
CA THR A 386 34.03 20.64 -12.40
C THR A 386 33.83 21.58 -11.18
N PRO A 387 34.43 21.26 -10.01
CA PRO A 387 34.34 22.07 -8.79
C PRO A 387 35.68 22.67 -8.33
N GLU A 388 35.72 23.95 -7.94
CA GLU A 388 36.81 24.54 -7.13
C GLU A 388 36.28 25.57 -6.10
N THR A 389 37.12 25.88 -5.11
CA THR A 389 36.81 26.45 -3.78
C THR A 389 36.84 27.99 -3.68
N PRO A 390 36.43 28.63 -2.54
CA PRO A 390 35.75 29.94 -2.58
C PRO A 390 36.49 31.20 -2.02
N SER A 391 35.83 32.37 -2.18
CA SER A 391 35.94 33.64 -1.39
C SER A 391 36.97 34.70 -1.86
N PRO A 392 36.85 36.03 -1.54
CA PRO A 392 35.71 36.88 -1.14
C PRO A 392 35.50 38.15 -2.03
N TRP A 393 34.53 38.99 -1.67
CA TRP A 393 34.09 40.27 -2.29
C TRP A 393 35.09 41.45 -2.20
N THR A 394 35.15 42.36 -3.21
CA THR A 394 34.68 43.79 -3.13
C THR A 394 35.11 44.73 -4.30
N THR A 395 34.16 45.48 -4.88
CA THR A 395 34.24 46.90 -5.39
C THR A 395 34.98 47.26 -6.73
N PRO A 396 34.66 48.41 -7.40
CA PRO A 396 34.43 48.42 -8.87
C PRO A 396 35.09 49.54 -9.73
N SER A 397 34.68 49.63 -11.02
CA SER A 397 34.86 50.72 -12.05
C SER A 397 35.96 50.47 -13.11
N PRO A 398 36.00 51.17 -14.29
CA PRO A 398 35.04 52.09 -14.95
C PRO A 398 34.67 51.69 -16.43
N PRO A 399 33.84 52.46 -17.18
CA PRO A 399 33.22 52.02 -18.46
C PRO A 399 33.72 52.73 -19.75
N ARG A 400 33.45 52.13 -20.94
CA ARG A 400 33.19 52.70 -22.31
C ARG A 400 33.55 51.70 -23.44
N PRO A 401 33.19 51.90 -24.74
CA PRO A 401 32.05 52.64 -25.35
C PRO A 401 31.26 51.77 -26.38
N PRO A 402 30.19 52.28 -27.06
CA PRO A 402 29.29 51.46 -27.90
C PRO A 402 29.43 51.62 -29.43
N ALA A 403 29.13 50.55 -30.19
CA ALA A 403 28.79 50.51 -31.64
C ALA A 403 28.38 49.05 -32.00
N ALA A 404 27.53 48.71 -32.97
CA ALA A 404 26.62 49.47 -33.83
C ALA A 404 25.46 48.54 -34.29
N SER A 405 24.44 49.09 -34.96
CA SER A 405 23.20 48.40 -35.36
C SER A 405 23.33 47.52 -36.62
N ARG A 406 22.41 46.55 -36.77
CA ARG A 406 21.70 46.24 -38.05
C ARG A 406 20.43 45.43 -37.82
N ALA A 407 19.51 45.50 -38.79
CA ALA A 407 18.07 45.25 -38.61
C ALA A 407 17.59 43.83 -38.97
N ARG A 408 16.34 43.53 -38.61
CA ARG A 408 15.58 42.31 -38.96
C ARG A 408 15.07 42.34 -40.42
N PRO A 409 14.76 41.18 -41.01
CA PRO A 409 13.79 41.04 -42.11
C PRO A 409 12.41 40.52 -41.62
N ASP A 410 11.36 40.93 -42.34
CA ASP A 410 9.94 40.61 -42.10
C ASP A 410 9.44 39.35 -42.86
N PRO A 411 8.26 38.78 -42.52
CA PRO A 411 7.74 37.55 -43.12
C PRO A 411 6.83 37.78 -44.36
N PRO A 412 6.68 36.76 -45.25
CA PRO A 412 5.79 36.82 -46.41
C PRO A 412 4.30 36.46 -46.10
N PRO A 413 3.33 36.81 -46.97
CA PRO A 413 1.93 37.01 -46.60
C PRO A 413 0.91 35.91 -47.02
N ARG A 414 -0.36 36.08 -46.61
CA ARG A 414 -1.55 35.29 -47.01
C ARG A 414 -2.42 36.02 -48.05
N SER A 415 -3.18 35.30 -48.88
CA SER A 415 -4.48 35.74 -49.47
C SER A 415 -5.29 34.58 -50.12
N PRO A 416 -6.62 34.72 -50.37
CA PRO A 416 -7.59 33.60 -50.49
C PRO A 416 -8.48 33.66 -51.80
N PRO A 417 -9.83 33.42 -51.83
CA PRO A 417 -10.63 32.18 -51.69
C PRO A 417 -11.67 31.89 -52.83
N CYS A 418 -12.24 30.67 -52.90
CA CYS A 418 -13.57 30.32 -53.47
C CYS A 418 -13.88 28.81 -53.27
N TRP A 419 -15.10 28.22 -53.35
CA TRP A 419 -16.51 28.51 -53.05
C TRP A 419 -17.31 27.21 -53.35
N THR A 420 -18.45 26.98 -52.66
CA THR A 420 -19.59 26.07 -53.02
C THR A 420 -19.51 24.51 -52.96
N CYS A 421 -20.66 23.93 -52.60
CA CYS A 421 -21.13 22.53 -52.51
C CYS A 421 -22.65 22.57 -52.87
N PRO A 422 -23.51 21.51 -52.79
CA PRO A 422 -23.36 20.05 -52.61
C PRO A 422 -23.92 19.34 -53.89
N PRO A 423 -24.93 18.40 -53.95
CA PRO A 423 -25.50 17.37 -53.04
C PRO A 423 -25.71 15.95 -53.69
N PHE A 424 -26.50 15.09 -53.01
CA PHE A 424 -27.03 13.75 -53.39
C PHE A 424 -26.05 12.55 -53.33
N PHE A 425 -26.37 11.37 -52.79
CA PHE A 425 -27.62 10.76 -52.28
C PHE A 425 -27.38 9.89 -51.01
N ARG A 426 -28.46 9.55 -50.27
CA ARG A 426 -28.55 8.58 -49.13
C ARG A 426 -29.95 7.93 -49.20
N PRO A 427 -30.25 6.84 -48.47
CA PRO A 427 -29.65 5.49 -48.42
C PRO A 427 -30.58 4.48 -49.17
N PRO A 428 -30.56 3.15 -48.86
CA PRO A 428 -31.75 2.61 -48.17
C PRO A 428 -31.51 1.43 -47.20
N SER A 429 -32.58 1.06 -46.48
CA SER A 429 -32.81 -0.18 -45.72
C SER A 429 -34.34 -0.41 -45.70
N PRO A 430 -34.86 -1.56 -45.22
CA PRO A 430 -34.54 -2.97 -45.46
C PRO A 430 -35.68 -3.66 -46.26
N PRO A 431 -35.77 -5.01 -46.28
CA PRO A 431 -37.10 -5.63 -46.16
C PRO A 431 -37.17 -6.85 -45.22
N THR A 432 -38.37 -7.07 -44.68
CA THR A 432 -38.86 -8.29 -43.99
C THR A 432 -40.03 -8.87 -44.82
N PRO A 433 -40.77 -9.92 -44.37
CA PRO A 433 -40.37 -11.24 -43.88
C PRO A 433 -40.95 -12.39 -44.75
N GLY A 434 -40.50 -13.64 -44.58
CA GLY A 434 -41.10 -14.81 -45.26
C GLY A 434 -40.68 -16.18 -44.68
N SER A 435 -41.65 -16.99 -44.26
CA SER A 435 -41.50 -18.33 -43.63
C SER A 435 -41.73 -19.47 -44.66
N PRO A 436 -41.92 -20.75 -44.29
CA PRO A 436 -41.31 -21.59 -43.23
C PRO A 436 -40.65 -22.89 -43.79
N GLY A 437 -39.75 -23.53 -43.04
CA GLY A 437 -39.00 -24.72 -43.53
C GLY A 437 -38.70 -25.79 -42.47
N CYS A 438 -39.70 -26.62 -42.16
CA CYS A 438 -39.70 -27.76 -41.22
C CYS A 438 -38.42 -28.64 -41.20
N ARG A 439 -37.89 -28.96 -39.99
CA ARG A 439 -37.68 -30.35 -39.52
C ARG A 439 -37.27 -30.47 -38.04
N GLN A 440 -38.09 -31.23 -37.32
CA GLN A 440 -37.93 -31.94 -36.05
C GLN A 440 -36.49 -32.11 -35.49
N ARG A 441 -36.30 -31.76 -34.20
CA ARG A 441 -35.21 -32.27 -33.34
C ARG A 441 -35.76 -33.31 -32.36
N PRO A 442 -35.27 -34.56 -32.34
CA PRO A 442 -35.51 -35.50 -31.25
C PRO A 442 -34.43 -35.41 -30.15
N SER A 443 -34.89 -35.54 -28.90
CA SER A 443 -34.20 -36.11 -27.71
C SER A 443 -32.68 -35.95 -27.51
N GLN A 444 -32.32 -35.27 -26.42
CA GLN A 444 -30.99 -35.36 -25.79
C GLN A 444 -30.63 -36.80 -25.34
N PRO A 445 -29.36 -37.22 -25.44
CA PRO A 445 -28.77 -38.18 -24.51
C PRO A 445 -28.02 -37.44 -23.40
N ARG A 446 -28.41 -37.66 -22.14
CA ARG A 446 -27.70 -37.14 -20.96
C ARG A 446 -26.26 -37.68 -20.91
N ARG A 447 -25.24 -36.84 -21.12
CA ARG A 447 -23.85 -37.19 -20.78
C ARG A 447 -23.60 -36.92 -19.30
N ALA A 448 -23.24 -37.98 -18.56
CA ALA A 448 -22.97 -37.93 -17.14
C ALA A 448 -21.70 -37.10 -16.83
N ARG A 449 -21.81 -36.16 -15.88
CA ARG A 449 -20.64 -35.48 -15.29
C ARG A 449 -19.80 -36.52 -14.52
N ARG A 450 -18.67 -36.94 -15.09
CA ARG A 450 -17.62 -37.65 -14.32
C ARG A 450 -17.00 -36.66 -13.34
N ARG A 451 -17.44 -36.67 -12.09
CA ARG A 451 -16.69 -36.03 -10.99
C ARG A 451 -15.35 -36.75 -10.84
N GLY A 452 -14.25 -36.03 -11.04
CA GLY A 452 -12.92 -36.51 -10.66
C GLY A 452 -12.91 -36.80 -9.16
N ARG A 453 -12.57 -38.02 -8.76
CA ARG A 453 -12.53 -38.39 -7.34
C ARG A 453 -11.19 -37.94 -6.78
N CYS A 454 -11.20 -36.88 -5.97
CA CYS A 454 -10.11 -36.60 -5.04
C CYS A 454 -9.89 -37.85 -4.17
N ARG A 455 -8.68 -38.43 -4.20
CA ARG A 455 -8.37 -39.69 -3.50
C ARG A 455 -8.30 -39.43 -1.99
N ARG A 456 -9.42 -39.65 -1.28
CA ARG A 456 -9.38 -39.79 0.18
C ARG A 456 -8.55 -41.03 0.54
N LEU A 457 -7.46 -40.80 1.28
CA LEU A 457 -6.69 -41.86 1.95
C LEU A 457 -7.61 -42.59 2.94
N ARG A 458 -7.49 -43.92 3.04
CA ARG A 458 -8.33 -44.74 3.92
C ARG A 458 -7.85 -44.65 5.37
N GLY A 459 -8.77 -44.53 6.31
CA GLY A 459 -8.46 -44.32 7.73
C GLY A 459 -7.74 -45.49 8.38
N LYS A 460 -6.71 -45.16 9.18
CA LYS A 460 -6.19 -45.98 10.28
C LYS A 460 -7.13 -45.86 11.50
N PRO A 461 -7.07 -46.77 12.50
CA PRO A 461 -7.93 -46.68 13.68
C PRO A 461 -7.72 -45.37 14.46
N ALA A 462 -8.76 -44.92 15.16
CA ALA A 462 -8.80 -43.64 15.85
C ALA A 462 -7.73 -43.56 16.95
N GLN A 463 -6.66 -42.82 16.65
CA GLN A 463 -5.63 -42.43 17.59
C GLN A 463 -6.18 -41.30 18.46
N VAL A 464 -5.89 -41.30 19.77
CA VAL A 464 -6.33 -40.24 20.70
C VAL A 464 -5.81 -38.90 20.18
N MET A 465 -6.71 -38.01 19.76
CA MET A 465 -6.32 -36.74 19.15
C MET A 465 -5.96 -35.74 20.25
N THR A 466 -4.65 -35.56 20.45
CA THR A 466 -4.07 -34.51 21.30
C THR A 466 -4.66 -33.15 20.93
N ARG A 467 -5.11 -32.37 21.91
CA ARG A 467 -5.74 -31.05 21.72
C ARG A 467 -4.72 -29.90 21.67
N VAL A 468 -3.45 -30.22 21.97
CA VAL A 468 -2.30 -29.31 21.83
C VAL A 468 -1.17 -29.99 21.03
N LEU A 469 -0.35 -29.18 20.38
CA LEU A 469 0.81 -29.61 19.60
C LEU A 469 2.11 -29.06 20.18
N ILE A 470 3.08 -29.96 20.42
CA ILE A 470 4.45 -29.62 20.84
C ILE A 470 5.34 -29.91 19.63
N LEU A 471 6.09 -28.90 19.15
CA LEU A 471 6.81 -28.98 17.87
C LEU A 471 8.23 -29.50 18.06
N ASN A 472 8.84 -29.22 19.21
CA ASN A 472 10.12 -29.75 19.64
C ASN A 472 10.04 -30.13 21.14
N PRO A 473 10.67 -31.24 21.59
CA PRO A 473 10.72 -31.59 23.01
C PRO A 473 11.20 -30.45 23.94
N ALA A 474 12.10 -29.60 23.45
CA ALA A 474 12.67 -28.44 24.15
C ALA A 474 11.83 -27.15 24.07
N ASP A 475 10.60 -27.18 23.53
CA ASP A 475 9.70 -26.03 23.53
C ASP A 475 9.22 -25.72 24.95
N ASP A 476 9.22 -24.45 25.36
CA ASP A 476 8.65 -24.01 26.63
C ASP A 476 7.10 -23.88 26.54
N VAL A 477 6.55 -23.98 25.32
CA VAL A 477 5.12 -23.81 25.00
C VAL A 477 4.54 -24.96 24.16
N ALA A 478 3.22 -25.12 24.19
CA ALA A 478 2.46 -25.94 23.24
C ALA A 478 1.46 -25.06 22.47
N VAL A 479 1.12 -25.44 21.24
CA VAL A 479 0.14 -24.72 20.38
C VAL A 479 -1.24 -25.36 20.54
N ALA A 480 -2.28 -24.56 20.83
CA ALA A 480 -3.66 -25.02 20.94
C ALA A 480 -4.23 -25.39 19.56
N LEU A 481 -4.68 -26.64 19.35
CA LEU A 481 -5.23 -27.09 18.05
C LEU A 481 -6.70 -26.66 17.82
N GLU A 482 -7.37 -26.28 18.89
CA GLU A 482 -8.75 -25.78 18.94
C GLU A 482 -8.86 -24.76 20.08
N ASP A 483 -10.03 -24.14 20.25
CA ASP A 483 -10.26 -23.22 21.36
C ASP A 483 -10.31 -24.00 22.70
N LEU A 484 -9.47 -23.58 23.65
CA LEU A 484 -9.33 -24.20 24.97
C LEU A 484 -9.93 -23.27 26.02
N ALA A 485 -10.92 -23.77 26.77
CA ALA A 485 -11.50 -23.03 27.89
C ALA A 485 -10.61 -23.08 29.14
N ALA A 486 -10.64 -22.03 29.94
CA ALA A 486 -9.98 -21.98 31.24
C ALA A 486 -10.38 -23.17 32.14
N GLY A 487 -9.39 -23.78 32.80
CA GLY A 487 -9.55 -24.97 33.63
C GLY A 487 -9.47 -26.31 32.88
N ALA A 488 -9.51 -26.33 31.54
CA ALA A 488 -9.36 -27.57 30.77
C ALA A 488 -7.94 -28.13 30.87
N THR A 489 -7.78 -29.45 30.98
CA THR A 489 -6.48 -30.13 30.83
C THR A 489 -6.46 -30.89 29.49
N PRO A 490 -5.95 -30.28 28.41
CA PRO A 490 -5.96 -30.89 27.08
C PRO A 490 -4.94 -32.03 26.98
N ASP A 491 -5.31 -33.11 26.29
CA ASP A 491 -4.39 -34.21 25.98
C ASP A 491 -3.15 -33.69 25.25
N GLY A 492 -1.98 -33.89 25.87
CA GLY A 492 -0.69 -33.34 25.46
C GLY A 492 -0.11 -32.27 26.41
N LEU A 493 -0.90 -31.75 27.36
CA LEU A 493 -0.47 -30.80 28.39
C LEU A 493 -0.63 -31.41 29.79
N ALA A 494 0.44 -31.38 30.61
CA ALA A 494 0.44 -31.95 31.96
C ALA A 494 -0.20 -31.04 33.03
N VAL A 495 -0.75 -29.88 32.63
CA VAL A 495 -1.31 -28.85 33.52
C VAL A 495 -2.62 -28.32 32.93
N PRO A 496 -3.59 -27.87 33.76
CA PRO A 496 -4.77 -27.18 33.25
C PRO A 496 -4.39 -25.82 32.64
N VAL A 497 -5.08 -25.44 31.57
CA VAL A 497 -5.01 -24.09 30.99
C VAL A 497 -5.65 -23.10 31.97
N ARG A 498 -5.06 -21.91 32.13
CA ARG A 498 -5.51 -20.90 33.09
C ARG A 498 -6.48 -19.89 32.52
N ASP A 499 -6.35 -19.62 31.23
CA ASP A 499 -7.07 -18.60 30.47
C ASP A 499 -7.86 -19.27 29.35
N ASP A 500 -8.79 -18.56 28.73
CA ASP A 500 -9.36 -19.00 27.44
C ASP A 500 -8.30 -18.77 26.35
N VAL A 501 -7.93 -19.83 25.62
CA VAL A 501 -6.86 -19.80 24.61
C VAL A 501 -7.40 -20.26 23.26
N ALA A 502 -7.45 -19.32 22.31
CA ALA A 502 -7.93 -19.58 20.96
C ALA A 502 -7.00 -20.53 20.17
N ALA A 503 -7.57 -21.23 19.19
CA ALA A 503 -6.83 -22.09 18.26
C ALA A 503 -5.67 -21.34 17.58
N GLY A 504 -4.49 -21.96 17.56
CA GLY A 504 -3.24 -21.39 17.01
C GLY A 504 -2.41 -20.58 18.00
N HIS A 505 -2.94 -20.25 19.19
CA HIS A 505 -2.17 -19.59 20.25
C HIS A 505 -1.36 -20.58 21.10
N LYS A 506 -0.48 -20.04 21.96
CA LYS A 506 0.47 -20.80 22.79
C LYS A 506 0.01 -20.90 24.23
N VAL A 507 0.25 -22.06 24.85
CA VAL A 507 0.08 -22.31 26.29
C VAL A 507 1.43 -22.70 26.90
N ALA A 508 1.79 -22.13 28.05
CA ALA A 508 3.03 -22.46 28.76
C ALA A 508 3.01 -23.89 29.31
N ARG A 509 4.01 -24.73 28.97
CA ARG A 509 4.09 -26.13 29.41
C ARG A 509 4.48 -26.29 30.88
N HIS A 510 5.23 -25.33 31.40
CA HIS A 510 5.69 -25.20 32.78
C HIS A 510 5.73 -23.72 33.17
N ALA A 511 6.08 -23.42 34.42
CA ALA A 511 6.32 -22.03 34.82
C ALA A 511 7.57 -21.49 34.14
N ILE A 512 7.54 -20.21 33.75
CA ILE A 512 8.63 -19.49 33.10
C ILE A 512 8.87 -18.21 33.92
N ALA A 513 10.11 -17.95 34.32
CA ALA A 513 10.45 -16.76 35.10
C ALA A 513 10.42 -15.47 34.26
N GLY A 514 10.18 -14.31 34.88
CA GLY A 514 10.31 -13.02 34.20
C GLY A 514 11.74 -12.81 33.69
N GLY A 515 11.88 -12.28 32.48
CA GLY A 515 13.15 -12.12 31.77
C GLY A 515 13.70 -13.39 31.10
N ALA A 516 13.13 -14.57 31.40
CA ALA A 516 13.58 -15.83 30.82
C ALA A 516 13.21 -15.96 29.33
N ILE A 517 14.07 -16.65 28.59
CA ILE A 517 13.86 -17.04 27.20
C ILE A 517 12.67 -18.02 27.09
N VAL A 518 11.87 -17.86 26.04
CA VAL A 518 10.78 -18.77 25.67
C VAL A 518 11.07 -19.39 24.30
N ARG A 519 10.95 -20.71 24.20
CA ARG A 519 11.21 -21.49 22.98
C ARG A 519 9.97 -22.08 22.33
N LYS A 520 9.97 -22.07 21.00
CA LYS A 520 9.07 -22.81 20.10
C LYS A 520 9.89 -23.27 18.89
N TYR A 521 9.57 -24.42 18.30
CA TYR A 521 10.42 -25.06 17.26
C TYR A 521 11.84 -25.42 17.76
N GLY A 522 12.06 -25.51 19.08
CA GLY A 522 13.37 -25.62 19.72
C GLY A 522 14.21 -24.33 19.69
N GLN A 523 13.63 -23.21 19.25
CA GLN A 523 14.30 -21.94 18.97
C GLN A 523 13.70 -20.82 19.82
N VAL A 524 14.50 -19.80 20.16
CA VAL A 524 14.03 -18.65 20.95
C VAL A 524 13.04 -17.82 20.13
N ILE A 525 11.82 -17.66 20.66
CA ILE A 525 10.77 -16.79 20.11
C ILE A 525 10.60 -15.47 20.86
N GLY A 526 11.23 -15.31 22.02
CA GLY A 526 11.17 -14.08 22.81
C GLY A 526 11.61 -14.27 24.25
N ARG A 527 11.40 -13.22 25.06
CA ARG A 527 11.61 -13.23 26.52
C ARG A 527 10.33 -12.88 27.25
N ALA A 528 10.09 -13.54 28.37
CA ALA A 528 8.93 -13.31 29.21
C ALA A 528 9.01 -11.92 29.88
N ARG A 529 7.97 -11.09 29.74
CA ARG A 529 7.87 -9.74 30.35
C ARG A 529 7.70 -9.79 31.86
N ALA A 530 7.03 -10.84 32.35
CA ALA A 530 6.79 -11.15 33.76
C ALA A 530 6.86 -12.66 33.94
N ALA A 531 6.70 -13.16 35.17
CA ALA A 531 6.59 -14.59 35.40
C ALA A 531 5.30 -15.14 34.74
N ILE A 532 5.44 -16.18 33.91
CA ILE A 532 4.33 -16.85 33.22
C ILE A 532 4.07 -18.18 33.94
N PRO A 533 2.92 -18.37 34.61
CA PRO A 533 2.57 -19.63 35.24
C PRO A 533 2.39 -20.77 34.22
N ALA A 534 2.62 -22.01 34.65
CA ALA A 534 2.25 -23.19 33.85
C ALA A 534 0.74 -23.15 33.52
N GLY A 535 0.39 -23.43 32.27
CA GLY A 535 -0.98 -23.36 31.76
C GLY A 535 -1.45 -21.98 31.31
N ALA A 536 -0.66 -20.91 31.47
CA ALA A 536 -1.05 -19.57 31.03
C ALA A 536 -0.90 -19.39 29.50
N HIS A 537 -1.72 -18.49 28.93
CA HIS A 537 -1.62 -18.02 27.55
C HIS A 537 -0.30 -17.28 27.32
N VAL A 538 0.49 -17.65 26.31
CA VAL A 538 1.73 -16.93 25.97
C VAL A 538 1.52 -16.06 24.74
N HIS A 539 1.43 -14.75 24.94
CA HIS A 539 1.16 -13.78 23.87
C HIS A 539 1.75 -12.39 24.20
N THR A 540 1.41 -11.35 23.42
CA THR A 540 2.03 -10.01 23.49
C THR A 540 2.00 -9.34 24.87
N HIS A 541 0.99 -9.66 25.69
CA HIS A 541 0.84 -9.16 27.05
C HIS A 541 1.92 -9.67 28.01
N ASN A 542 2.51 -10.85 27.77
CA ASN A 542 3.54 -11.46 28.63
C ASN A 542 4.81 -11.93 27.92
N LEU A 543 4.90 -11.82 26.59
CA LEU A 543 6.08 -12.10 25.78
C LEU A 543 6.54 -10.85 25.02
N ALA A 544 7.84 -10.62 24.98
CA ALA A 544 8.50 -9.59 24.17
C ALA A 544 9.45 -10.23 23.14
N MET A 545 9.71 -9.50 22.04
CA MET A 545 10.85 -9.81 21.18
C MET A 545 12.15 -9.70 22.00
N ALA A 546 13.10 -10.59 21.73
CA ALA A 546 14.39 -10.60 22.39
C ALA A 546 15.47 -10.18 21.36
N ASP A 547 16.11 -9.05 21.60
CA ASP A 547 17.18 -8.52 20.74
C ASP A 547 18.52 -9.16 21.11
N ASP A 548 18.53 -10.49 21.10
CA ASP A 548 19.71 -11.31 21.34
C ASP A 548 20.37 -11.57 19.97
N SER A 549 21.39 -10.79 19.60
CA SER A 549 22.20 -11.04 18.39
C SER A 549 22.82 -12.43 18.46
N ARG A 550 22.48 -13.31 17.51
CA ARG A 550 22.92 -14.72 17.54
C ARG A 550 24.15 -14.89 16.66
N ASP A 551 25.32 -15.02 17.30
CA ASP A 551 26.50 -15.54 16.62
C ASP A 551 26.18 -16.94 16.07
N ALA A 552 26.05 -17.03 14.75
CA ALA A 552 25.71 -18.26 14.06
C ALA A 552 26.99 -18.94 13.58
N GLU A 553 27.25 -20.17 14.06
CA GLU A 553 28.31 -21.01 13.50
C GLU A 553 28.01 -21.29 12.02
N ILE A 554 28.87 -20.83 11.11
CA ILE A 554 28.58 -20.88 9.66
C ILE A 554 28.80 -22.29 9.11
N GLY A 555 27.84 -22.80 8.35
CA GLY A 555 27.95 -24.05 7.59
C GLY A 555 27.95 -25.36 8.41
N VAL A 556 27.86 -25.33 9.74
CA VAL A 556 27.92 -26.54 10.60
C VAL A 556 26.77 -27.55 10.39
N ASP A 557 25.61 -27.08 9.93
CA ASP A 557 24.45 -27.90 9.57
C ASP A 557 24.37 -28.13 8.04
N ALA A 558 25.32 -27.64 7.25
CA ALA A 558 25.34 -27.84 5.79
C ALA A 558 25.63 -29.30 5.45
N ARG A 559 24.68 -29.97 4.79
CA ARG A 559 24.82 -31.36 4.33
C ARG A 559 24.73 -31.44 2.81
N PRO A 560 25.76 -31.90 2.09
CA PRO A 560 25.70 -32.08 0.64
C PRO A 560 24.52 -32.96 0.23
N VAL A 561 23.78 -32.51 -0.78
CA VAL A 561 22.63 -33.24 -1.33
C VAL A 561 23.10 -34.00 -2.56
N ALA A 562 22.97 -35.33 -2.53
CA ALA A 562 23.22 -36.15 -3.70
C ALA A 562 22.06 -35.99 -4.70
N VAL A 563 22.36 -35.50 -5.91
CA VAL A 563 21.37 -35.39 -6.99
C VAL A 563 21.02 -36.79 -7.49
N GLN A 564 19.72 -37.10 -7.49
CA GLN A 564 19.12 -38.37 -7.89
C GLN A 564 18.08 -38.10 -8.98
N PRO A 565 18.50 -37.80 -10.22
CA PRO A 565 17.58 -37.37 -11.27
C PRO A 565 16.66 -38.52 -11.70
N GLY A 566 15.38 -38.23 -11.84
CA GLY A 566 14.35 -39.21 -12.25
C GLY A 566 12.93 -38.66 -12.40
N ALA A 567 12.62 -37.50 -11.81
CA ALA A 567 11.38 -36.76 -12.04
C ALA A 567 11.47 -35.94 -13.33
N THR A 568 10.34 -35.86 -14.06
CA THR A 568 10.22 -35.13 -15.32
C THR A 568 8.96 -34.27 -15.36
N PHE A 569 8.92 -33.32 -16.30
CA PHE A 569 7.73 -32.53 -16.64
C PHE A 569 7.69 -32.20 -18.14
N GLU A 570 6.51 -31.83 -18.64
CA GLU A 570 6.30 -31.47 -20.06
C GLU A 570 6.56 -29.96 -20.30
N GLY A 571 7.77 -29.61 -20.73
CA GLY A 571 8.24 -28.22 -20.84
C GLY A 571 8.55 -27.76 -22.28
N TYR A 572 8.60 -26.45 -22.50
CA TYR A 572 9.00 -25.84 -23.77
C TYR A 572 10.50 -25.56 -23.78
N VAL A 573 11.26 -26.39 -24.51
CA VAL A 573 12.71 -26.21 -24.70
C VAL A 573 12.96 -24.98 -25.58
N ARG A 574 13.78 -24.04 -25.09
CA ARG A 574 14.18 -22.82 -25.82
C ARG A 574 15.53 -23.03 -26.52
N ALA A 575 15.84 -22.16 -27.48
CA ALA A 575 17.05 -22.27 -28.31
C ALA A 575 18.37 -22.15 -27.52
N ASP A 576 18.33 -21.61 -26.30
CA ASP A 576 19.45 -21.49 -25.36
C ASP A 576 19.52 -22.65 -24.34
N GLY A 577 18.70 -23.70 -24.51
CA GLY A 577 18.63 -24.86 -23.63
C GLY A 577 17.85 -24.66 -22.33
N ARG A 578 17.33 -23.46 -22.05
CA ARG A 578 16.43 -23.24 -20.90
C ARG A 578 15.02 -23.74 -21.23
N VAL A 579 14.25 -24.09 -20.20
CA VAL A 579 12.90 -24.68 -20.37
C VAL A 579 11.83 -23.81 -19.72
N GLY A 580 10.79 -23.50 -20.49
CA GLY A 580 9.59 -22.83 -20.01
C GLY A 580 8.51 -23.81 -19.55
N THR A 581 7.80 -23.48 -18.48
CA THR A 581 6.56 -24.15 -18.07
C THR A 581 5.34 -23.62 -18.83
N ARG A 582 5.49 -22.48 -19.52
CA ARG A 582 4.49 -21.77 -20.33
C ARG A 582 5.09 -21.21 -21.62
N ASN A 583 4.24 -20.74 -22.51
CA ASN A 583 4.53 -20.26 -23.86
C ASN A 583 3.78 -18.95 -24.15
N TYR A 584 4.07 -17.90 -23.39
CA TYR A 584 3.45 -16.57 -23.54
C TYR A 584 4.17 -15.71 -24.59
N ILE A 585 3.47 -14.70 -25.10
CA ILE A 585 4.09 -13.49 -25.68
C ILE A 585 3.96 -12.35 -24.67
N GLY A 586 5.05 -11.66 -24.37
CA GLY A 586 5.06 -10.52 -23.45
C GLY A 586 5.18 -9.17 -24.16
N VAL A 587 4.47 -8.16 -23.67
CA VAL A 587 4.58 -6.76 -24.11
C VAL A 587 5.10 -5.92 -22.94
N LEU A 588 6.42 -5.72 -22.86
CA LEU A 588 7.10 -4.99 -21.78
C LEU A 588 7.12 -3.49 -22.04
N THR A 589 6.91 -2.67 -21.01
CA THR A 589 7.11 -1.22 -21.09
C THR A 589 8.47 -0.80 -20.55
N SER A 590 9.17 0.13 -21.22
CA SER A 590 10.33 0.84 -20.65
C SER A 590 9.94 1.95 -19.67
N VAL A 591 8.69 2.44 -19.75
CA VAL A 591 8.17 3.60 -19.02
C VAL A 591 6.64 3.55 -18.91
N ASN A 592 6.05 4.11 -17.85
CA ASN A 592 4.58 4.19 -17.68
C ASN A 592 3.84 4.82 -18.89
N CYS A 593 4.47 5.75 -19.61
CA CYS A 593 3.88 6.41 -20.77
C CYS A 593 3.53 5.47 -21.94
N SER A 594 4.13 4.26 -22.01
CA SER A 594 3.76 3.24 -23.01
C SER A 594 2.74 2.20 -22.49
N ALA A 595 2.33 2.26 -21.22
CA ALA A 595 1.42 1.28 -20.60
C ALA A 595 0.08 1.11 -21.34
N THR A 596 -0.56 2.20 -21.76
CA THR A 596 -1.83 2.15 -22.51
C THR A 596 -1.68 1.49 -23.88
N VAL A 597 -0.53 1.68 -24.55
CA VAL A 597 -0.23 1.05 -25.85
C VAL A 597 0.05 -0.44 -25.65
N ALA A 598 0.88 -0.80 -24.66
CA ALA A 598 1.19 -2.18 -24.33
C ALA A 598 -0.06 -3.01 -23.99
N ARG A 599 -0.95 -2.49 -23.13
CA ARG A 599 -2.23 -3.13 -22.79
C ARG A 599 -3.12 -3.31 -24.02
N ARG A 600 -3.36 -2.24 -24.80
CA ARG A 600 -4.17 -2.34 -26.03
C ARG A 600 -3.61 -3.30 -27.07
N ILE A 601 -2.29 -3.49 -27.14
CA ILE A 601 -1.69 -4.55 -27.97
C ILE A 601 -2.06 -5.92 -27.40
N ALA A 602 -1.85 -6.18 -26.12
CA ALA A 602 -2.16 -7.48 -25.48
C ALA A 602 -3.67 -7.81 -25.54
N ASP A 603 -4.54 -6.88 -25.17
CA ASP A 603 -6.02 -7.00 -25.16
C ASP A 603 -6.61 -7.34 -26.53
N SER A 604 -5.83 -7.15 -27.61
CA SER A 604 -6.23 -7.49 -28.98
C SER A 604 -6.11 -8.99 -29.32
N PHE A 605 -5.53 -9.80 -28.43
CA PHE A 605 -5.23 -11.22 -28.67
C PHE A 605 -5.79 -12.08 -27.55
N ARG A 606 -6.91 -12.76 -27.84
CA ARG A 606 -7.55 -13.65 -26.87
C ARG A 606 -6.89 -15.03 -26.89
N PRO A 607 -6.61 -15.67 -25.74
CA PRO A 607 -5.97 -16.99 -25.72
C PRO A 607 -6.73 -18.05 -26.52
N GLU A 608 -8.07 -18.02 -26.51
CA GLU A 608 -8.92 -18.96 -27.25
C GLU A 608 -8.75 -18.91 -28.78
N ASP A 609 -8.29 -17.78 -29.33
CA ASP A 609 -8.07 -17.58 -30.78
C ASP A 609 -6.66 -18.02 -31.23
N HIS A 610 -5.77 -18.38 -30.29
CA HIS A 610 -4.33 -18.57 -30.52
C HIS A 610 -3.78 -19.88 -29.94
N PRO A 611 -4.25 -21.05 -30.42
CA PRO A 611 -3.79 -22.35 -29.94
C PRO A 611 -2.27 -22.51 -30.11
N GLY A 612 -1.61 -23.00 -29.05
CA GLY A 612 -0.15 -23.15 -29.00
C GLY A 612 0.57 -22.04 -28.24
N VAL A 613 -0.12 -20.95 -27.89
CA VAL A 613 0.39 -19.85 -27.05
C VAL A 613 -0.49 -19.74 -25.80
N ASP A 614 0.10 -19.61 -24.61
CA ASP A 614 -0.68 -19.53 -23.35
C ASP A 614 -1.37 -18.16 -23.16
N GLY A 615 -0.97 -17.16 -23.95
CA GLY A 615 -1.61 -15.84 -24.05
C GLY A 615 -0.65 -14.73 -24.50
N VAL A 616 -1.19 -13.51 -24.62
CA VAL A 616 -0.39 -12.28 -24.76
C VAL A 616 -0.62 -11.43 -23.51
N VAL A 617 0.45 -10.98 -22.85
CA VAL A 617 0.36 -10.28 -21.54
C VAL A 617 1.16 -8.99 -21.58
N ALA A 618 0.58 -7.90 -21.08
CA ALA A 618 1.25 -6.60 -20.97
C ALA A 618 1.88 -6.41 -19.58
N PHE A 619 3.17 -6.08 -19.55
CA PHE A 619 3.95 -5.89 -18.34
C PHE A 619 4.25 -4.40 -18.16
N THR A 620 3.32 -3.71 -17.49
CA THR A 620 3.33 -2.26 -17.31
C THR A 620 3.73 -1.86 -15.90
N HIS A 621 4.55 -0.82 -15.73
CA HIS A 621 4.94 -0.31 -14.41
C HIS A 621 4.65 1.20 -14.24
N GLN A 622 4.52 1.66 -12.98
CA GLN A 622 4.23 3.07 -12.68
C GLN A 622 5.47 4.00 -12.73
N GLY A 623 6.69 3.44 -12.81
CA GLY A 623 7.92 4.24 -12.96
C GLY A 623 7.88 5.20 -14.16
N GLY A 624 8.18 6.48 -13.89
CA GLY A 624 8.16 7.57 -14.88
C GLY A 624 9.54 8.02 -15.37
N CYS A 625 9.56 8.99 -16.29
CA CYS A 625 10.79 9.49 -16.92
C CYS A 625 11.74 10.28 -16.00
N GLY A 626 11.31 10.67 -14.80
CA GLY A 626 12.03 11.57 -13.88
C GLY A 626 13.17 10.94 -13.08
N GLY A 627 13.37 9.62 -13.19
CA GLY A 627 14.53 8.96 -12.60
C GLY A 627 15.82 9.44 -13.28
N ALA A 628 16.81 9.85 -12.50
CA ALA A 628 18.13 10.18 -13.04
C ALA A 628 18.69 8.96 -13.79
N SER A 629 19.11 9.16 -15.04
CA SER A 629 19.79 8.14 -15.83
C SER A 629 21.04 7.69 -15.06
N MET A 630 21.17 6.39 -14.78
CA MET A 630 22.18 5.77 -13.88
C MET A 630 21.87 5.76 -12.37
N SER A 631 20.67 6.13 -11.92
CA SER A 631 20.26 5.84 -10.53
C SER A 631 20.17 4.32 -10.27
N PRO A 632 20.43 3.85 -9.02
CA PRO A 632 20.27 2.44 -8.65
C PRO A 632 18.88 1.87 -8.98
N ASP A 633 17.83 2.68 -8.87
CA ASP A 633 16.45 2.31 -9.24
C ASP A 633 16.28 2.03 -10.74
N VAL A 634 16.89 2.84 -11.61
CA VAL A 634 16.87 2.60 -13.05
C VAL A 634 17.64 1.33 -13.39
N THR A 635 18.79 1.08 -12.75
CA THR A 635 19.54 -0.18 -12.91
C THR A 635 18.72 -1.38 -12.42
N LEU A 636 18.02 -1.26 -11.29
CA LEU A 636 17.16 -2.32 -10.75
C LEU A 636 15.96 -2.63 -11.67
N LEU A 637 15.34 -1.59 -12.23
CA LEU A 637 14.27 -1.70 -13.21
C LEU A 637 14.79 -2.31 -14.52
N GLN A 638 15.94 -1.86 -15.04
CA GLN A 638 16.59 -2.43 -16.24
C GLN A 638 16.85 -3.93 -16.04
N ARG A 639 17.46 -4.34 -14.92
CA ARG A 639 17.67 -5.74 -14.57
C ARG A 639 16.37 -6.54 -14.49
N THR A 640 15.32 -5.97 -13.90
CA THR A 640 13.98 -6.60 -13.80
C THR A 640 13.34 -6.82 -15.19
N LEU A 641 13.35 -5.77 -16.02
CA LEU A 641 12.83 -5.82 -17.40
C LEU A 641 13.64 -6.80 -18.27
N ALA A 642 14.96 -6.83 -18.11
CA ALA A 642 15.80 -7.81 -18.76
C ALA A 642 15.44 -9.23 -18.32
N GLY A 643 15.36 -9.49 -17.01
CA GLY A 643 14.94 -10.79 -16.48
C GLY A 643 13.68 -11.35 -17.15
N TYR A 644 12.64 -10.52 -17.30
CA TYR A 644 11.45 -10.85 -18.06
C TYR A 644 11.72 -11.03 -19.57
N ALA A 645 12.47 -10.14 -20.21
CA ALA A 645 12.79 -10.21 -21.64
C ALA A 645 13.54 -11.49 -22.05
N ARG A 646 14.28 -12.11 -21.12
CA ARG A 646 14.95 -13.41 -21.29
C ARG A 646 14.28 -14.55 -20.50
N HIS A 647 13.07 -14.41 -19.96
CA HIS A 647 12.44 -15.47 -19.17
C HIS A 647 11.94 -16.63 -20.04
N PRO A 648 12.22 -17.91 -19.72
CA PRO A 648 11.92 -19.03 -20.62
C PRO A 648 10.43 -19.34 -20.79
N ASN A 649 9.53 -18.76 -19.97
CA ASN A 649 8.08 -18.88 -20.20
C ASN A 649 7.57 -17.97 -21.33
N PHE A 650 8.41 -17.09 -21.90
CA PHE A 650 8.09 -16.37 -23.12
C PHE A 650 8.70 -17.05 -24.36
N ALA A 651 7.93 -17.09 -25.44
CA ALA A 651 8.42 -17.40 -26.78
C ALA A 651 8.81 -16.14 -27.56
N GLY A 652 8.24 -14.99 -27.20
CA GLY A 652 8.51 -13.71 -27.83
C GLY A 652 8.20 -12.53 -26.91
N ILE A 653 8.97 -11.46 -27.06
CA ILE A 653 8.87 -10.22 -26.29
C ILE A 653 8.86 -9.02 -27.23
N LEU A 654 7.89 -8.13 -27.03
CA LEU A 654 7.85 -6.80 -27.61
C LEU A 654 8.11 -5.76 -26.51
N VAL A 655 9.20 -5.00 -26.60
CA VAL A 655 9.48 -3.86 -25.73
C VAL A 655 8.90 -2.59 -26.37
N VAL A 656 8.04 -1.87 -25.65
CA VAL A 656 7.38 -0.65 -26.12
C VAL A 656 7.79 0.54 -25.25
N GLY A 657 8.37 1.56 -25.88
CA GLY A 657 8.76 2.81 -25.22
C GLY A 657 7.99 4.01 -25.74
N LEU A 658 8.18 5.17 -25.10
CA LEU A 658 7.62 6.42 -25.60
C LEU A 658 8.50 6.98 -26.73
N GLY A 659 9.82 6.96 -26.52
CA GLY A 659 10.87 7.52 -27.38
C GLY A 659 11.70 8.61 -26.69
N CYS A 660 11.19 9.21 -25.60
CA CYS A 660 11.84 10.33 -24.91
C CYS A 660 11.98 10.13 -23.38
N GLU A 661 11.85 8.90 -22.89
CA GLU A 661 12.14 8.52 -21.50
C GLU A 661 13.64 8.55 -21.19
N ALA A 662 14.00 8.65 -19.92
CA ALA A 662 15.39 8.48 -19.47
C ALA A 662 15.89 7.03 -19.61
N ASN A 663 14.98 6.05 -19.53
CA ASN A 663 15.25 4.62 -19.72
C ASN A 663 15.15 4.22 -21.21
N GLN A 664 16.05 4.77 -22.04
CA GLN A 664 16.07 4.53 -23.48
C GLN A 664 16.29 3.04 -23.80
N ILE A 665 15.43 2.47 -24.65
CA ILE A 665 15.44 1.03 -24.97
C ILE A 665 16.79 0.56 -25.55
N PRO A 666 17.45 1.26 -26.49
CA PRO A 666 18.75 0.84 -27.00
C PRO A 666 19.83 0.74 -25.92
N ASP A 667 19.88 1.72 -25.00
CA ASP A 667 20.86 1.75 -23.90
C ASP A 667 20.59 0.64 -22.89
N PHE A 668 19.32 0.44 -22.51
CA PHE A 668 18.87 -0.68 -21.66
C PHE A 668 19.27 -2.03 -22.26
N MET A 669 18.94 -2.26 -23.55
CA MET A 669 19.25 -3.52 -24.22
C MET A 669 20.76 -3.75 -24.33
N ALA A 670 21.54 -2.72 -24.66
CA ALA A 670 22.99 -2.81 -24.76
C ALA A 670 23.66 -3.16 -23.41
N ARG A 671 23.24 -2.51 -22.31
CA ARG A 671 23.78 -2.77 -20.96
C ARG A 671 23.49 -4.17 -20.48
N GLU A 672 22.25 -4.61 -20.68
CA GLU A 672 21.79 -5.92 -20.22
C GLU A 672 22.22 -7.06 -21.15
N GLY A 673 22.85 -6.77 -22.29
CA GLY A 673 23.28 -7.77 -23.27
C GLY A 673 22.11 -8.44 -24.00
N LEU A 674 21.05 -7.67 -24.27
CA LEU A 674 19.87 -8.10 -25.03
C LEU A 674 20.05 -7.73 -26.52
N GLN A 675 19.79 -8.70 -27.40
CA GLN A 675 19.90 -8.50 -28.85
C GLN A 675 18.50 -8.56 -29.49
N ALA A 676 18.20 -7.60 -30.36
CA ALA A 676 16.96 -7.60 -31.12
C ALA A 676 16.97 -8.73 -32.16
N GLY A 677 15.83 -9.40 -32.35
CA GLY A 677 15.66 -10.53 -33.25
C GLY A 677 14.20 -10.99 -33.33
N PRO A 678 13.90 -12.14 -33.94
CA PRO A 678 12.53 -12.60 -34.13
C PRO A 678 11.72 -12.71 -32.82
N ALA A 679 12.36 -13.18 -31.76
CA ALA A 679 11.79 -13.38 -30.42
C ALA A 679 11.94 -12.17 -29.47
N LEU A 680 12.68 -11.13 -29.84
CA LEU A 680 12.81 -9.92 -29.02
C LEU A 680 12.84 -8.69 -29.94
N ARG A 681 11.72 -7.97 -30.00
CA ARG A 681 11.60 -6.74 -30.80
C ARG A 681 11.36 -5.53 -29.91
N ALA A 682 11.74 -4.37 -30.41
CA ALA A 682 11.56 -3.08 -29.73
C ALA A 682 10.87 -2.09 -30.67
N MET A 683 10.10 -1.17 -30.10
CA MET A 683 9.54 -0.02 -30.83
C MET A 683 9.27 1.15 -29.89
N THR A 684 9.23 2.37 -30.43
CA THR A 684 8.79 3.55 -29.70
C THR A 684 7.50 4.14 -30.30
N ILE A 685 6.68 4.75 -29.45
CA ILE A 685 5.42 5.38 -29.87
C ILE A 685 5.68 6.61 -30.75
N GLN A 686 6.77 7.35 -30.50
CA GLN A 686 7.14 8.54 -31.27
C GLN A 686 7.60 8.17 -32.70
N GLU A 687 8.44 7.15 -32.87
CA GLU A 687 8.89 6.70 -34.21
C GLU A 687 7.75 6.07 -35.02
N ALA A 688 6.84 5.35 -34.36
CA ALA A 688 5.61 4.83 -35.00
C ALA A 688 4.64 5.94 -35.46
N GLY A 689 4.85 7.20 -35.04
CA GLY A 689 3.99 8.33 -35.38
C GLY A 689 2.73 8.43 -34.53
N GLY A 690 2.80 8.02 -33.26
CA GLY A 690 1.74 8.20 -32.25
C GLY A 690 0.95 6.94 -31.92
N THR A 691 0.08 7.07 -30.90
CA THR A 691 -0.57 5.96 -30.19
C THR A 691 -1.26 4.93 -31.09
N SER A 692 -2.13 5.35 -32.02
CA SER A 692 -2.88 4.40 -32.86
C SER A 692 -1.98 3.58 -33.77
N ARG A 693 -1.01 4.22 -34.43
CA ARG A 693 -0.04 3.54 -35.30
C ARG A 693 0.89 2.62 -34.52
N ALA A 694 1.28 3.02 -33.31
CA ALA A 694 2.07 2.18 -32.41
C ALA A 694 1.30 0.90 -32.01
N ILE A 695 -0.01 0.99 -31.79
CA ILE A 695 -0.87 -0.18 -31.52
C ILE A 695 -0.96 -1.07 -32.77
N GLU A 696 -1.24 -0.50 -33.96
CA GLU A 696 -1.32 -1.25 -35.22
C GLU A 696 -0.03 -2.01 -35.56
N GLN A 697 1.12 -1.34 -35.42
CA GLN A 697 2.45 -1.92 -35.63
C GLN A 697 2.78 -2.98 -34.55
N GLY A 698 2.49 -2.70 -33.28
CA GLY A 698 2.71 -3.65 -32.19
C GLY A 698 1.87 -4.92 -32.35
N GLN A 699 0.60 -4.78 -32.75
CA GLN A 699 -0.25 -5.92 -33.11
C GLN A 699 0.31 -6.73 -34.30
N ALA A 700 0.86 -6.06 -35.32
CA ALA A 700 1.48 -6.78 -36.44
C ALA A 700 2.68 -7.63 -35.99
N ILE A 701 3.57 -7.05 -35.16
CA ILE A 701 4.71 -7.76 -34.56
C ILE A 701 4.23 -8.94 -33.71
N VAL A 702 3.22 -8.76 -32.86
CA VAL A 702 2.70 -9.83 -32.00
C VAL A 702 2.05 -10.96 -32.80
N ARG A 703 1.35 -10.67 -33.91
CA ARG A 703 0.83 -11.73 -34.81
C ARG A 703 1.95 -12.61 -35.38
N GLU A 704 3.06 -12.00 -35.79
CA GLU A 704 4.24 -12.75 -36.25
C GLU A 704 4.86 -13.60 -35.12
N MET A 705 4.95 -13.06 -33.91
CA MET A 705 5.46 -13.79 -32.74
C MET A 705 4.55 -14.97 -32.36
N ILE A 706 3.22 -14.80 -32.38
CA ILE A 706 2.24 -15.88 -32.13
C ILE A 706 2.43 -17.01 -33.16
N ALA A 707 2.57 -16.66 -34.45
CA ALA A 707 2.74 -17.64 -35.52
C ALA A 707 4.04 -18.46 -35.41
N GLU A 708 5.09 -17.89 -34.84
CA GLU A 708 6.33 -18.62 -34.53
C GLU A 708 6.18 -19.44 -33.23
N ALA A 709 5.66 -18.83 -32.16
CA ALA A 709 5.51 -19.45 -30.86
C ALA A 709 4.61 -20.70 -30.86
N ALA A 710 3.55 -20.70 -31.69
CA ALA A 710 2.62 -21.81 -31.85
C ALA A 710 3.26 -23.07 -32.48
N LYS A 711 4.48 -22.98 -33.04
CA LYS A 711 5.23 -24.15 -33.53
C LYS A 711 5.90 -24.94 -32.40
N ALA A 712 6.07 -24.34 -31.22
CA ALA A 712 6.71 -25.00 -30.10
C ALA A 712 5.75 -26.00 -29.43
N THR A 713 6.20 -27.24 -29.28
CA THR A 713 5.49 -28.27 -28.50
C THR A 713 6.20 -28.51 -27.17
N ARG A 714 5.44 -28.92 -26.16
CA ARG A 714 6.03 -29.44 -24.91
C ARG A 714 6.81 -30.72 -25.20
N GLN A 715 7.84 -30.96 -24.39
CA GLN A 715 8.71 -32.13 -24.43
C GLN A 715 8.94 -32.62 -23.00
N THR A 716 9.02 -33.93 -22.80
CA THR A 716 9.41 -34.52 -21.52
C THR A 716 10.87 -34.13 -21.21
N VAL A 717 11.07 -33.34 -20.16
CA VAL A 717 12.39 -32.89 -19.69
C VAL A 717 12.59 -33.21 -18.21
N SER A 718 13.85 -33.19 -17.77
CA SER A 718 14.25 -33.34 -16.37
C SER A 718 13.68 -32.22 -15.47
N ALA A 719 13.27 -32.57 -14.26
CA ALA A 719 12.85 -31.61 -13.24
C ALA A 719 13.99 -30.65 -12.82
N GLU A 720 15.24 -30.90 -13.20
CA GLU A 720 16.37 -29.99 -12.95
C GLU A 720 16.19 -28.61 -13.60
N HIS A 721 15.36 -28.49 -14.64
CA HIS A 721 15.06 -27.23 -15.30
C HIS A 721 14.00 -26.38 -14.56
N LEU A 722 13.45 -26.86 -13.44
CA LEU A 722 12.53 -26.10 -12.62
C LEU A 722 13.27 -25.20 -11.63
N THR A 723 12.86 -23.93 -11.59
CA THR A 723 13.26 -22.95 -10.59
C THR A 723 11.98 -22.44 -9.93
N VAL A 724 11.80 -22.77 -8.65
CA VAL A 724 10.58 -22.45 -7.90
C VAL A 724 10.80 -21.26 -6.98
N GLY A 725 10.03 -20.18 -7.18
CA GLY A 725 9.96 -19.06 -6.23
C GLY A 725 9.09 -19.44 -5.04
N LEU A 726 9.58 -19.18 -3.83
CA LEU A 726 8.90 -19.48 -2.56
C LEU A 726 8.34 -18.18 -1.98
N GLN A 727 7.05 -18.15 -1.64
CA GLN A 727 6.35 -16.96 -1.14
C GLN A 727 5.42 -17.27 0.03
N CYS A 728 5.14 -16.26 0.87
CA CYS A 728 4.26 -16.34 2.02
C CYS A 728 3.41 -15.07 2.16
N GLY A 729 2.12 -15.15 1.84
CA GLY A 729 1.22 -14.02 2.01
C GLY A 729 0.72 -13.91 3.45
N GLY A 730 -0.59 -13.67 3.61
CA GLY A 730 -1.23 -13.60 4.92
C GLY A 730 -1.03 -14.87 5.76
N SER A 731 -0.04 -14.85 6.65
CA SER A 731 0.32 -15.94 7.57
C SER A 731 -0.62 -16.03 8.78
N ASP A 732 -0.71 -17.22 9.35
CA ASP A 732 -1.37 -17.55 10.62
C ASP A 732 -0.48 -18.44 11.49
N GLY A 733 -0.92 -18.79 12.70
CA GLY A 733 -0.21 -19.71 13.61
C GLY A 733 0.01 -21.11 13.03
N TRP A 734 -0.77 -21.50 12.01
CA TRP A 734 -0.65 -22.77 11.28
C TRP A 734 0.42 -22.76 10.21
N SER A 735 0.74 -21.60 9.63
CA SER A 735 1.62 -21.48 8.46
C SER A 735 3.00 -22.08 8.70
N GLY A 736 3.63 -21.76 9.83
CA GLY A 736 4.92 -22.33 10.26
C GLY A 736 4.88 -23.78 10.74
N VAL A 737 3.69 -24.39 10.86
CA VAL A 737 3.47 -25.76 11.34
C VAL A 737 3.11 -26.71 10.19
N THR A 738 2.46 -26.20 9.15
CA THR A 738 1.82 -27.00 8.08
C THR A 738 2.42 -26.67 6.70
N ALA A 739 1.91 -25.63 6.05
CA ALA A 739 2.21 -25.27 4.66
C ALA A 739 3.69 -24.96 4.44
N ASN A 740 4.32 -24.18 5.33
CA ASN A 740 5.72 -23.77 5.15
C ASN A 740 6.69 -24.96 5.28
N PRO A 741 6.68 -25.77 6.36
CA PRO A 741 7.56 -26.93 6.44
C PRO A 741 7.21 -28.05 5.44
N ALA A 742 5.95 -28.19 5.01
CA ALA A 742 5.59 -29.11 3.92
C ALA A 742 6.14 -28.63 2.56
N LEU A 743 6.09 -27.33 2.27
CA LEU A 743 6.78 -26.74 1.12
C LEU A 743 8.29 -26.95 1.22
N GLY A 744 8.89 -26.81 2.41
CA GLY A 744 10.28 -27.15 2.65
C GLY A 744 10.63 -28.60 2.28
N ALA A 745 9.79 -29.56 2.65
CA ALA A 745 9.98 -30.96 2.25
C ALA A 745 9.87 -31.13 0.72
N ALA A 746 9.00 -30.39 0.04
CA ALA A 746 8.90 -30.37 -1.42
C ALA A 746 10.13 -29.72 -2.10
N VAL A 747 10.72 -28.69 -1.49
CA VAL A 747 11.98 -28.08 -1.93
C VAL A 747 13.12 -29.09 -1.81
N ASP A 748 13.20 -29.86 -0.73
CA ASP A 748 14.21 -30.92 -0.58
C ASP A 748 14.09 -31.98 -1.68
N ARG A 749 12.86 -32.36 -2.07
CA ARG A 749 12.64 -33.23 -3.25
C ARG A 749 13.14 -32.57 -4.54
N LEU A 750 12.81 -31.30 -4.78
CA LEU A 750 13.20 -30.57 -5.98
C LEU A 750 14.72 -30.44 -6.12
N VAL A 751 15.42 -30.07 -5.04
CA VAL A 751 16.88 -29.96 -5.03
C VAL A 751 17.55 -31.33 -5.21
N ALA A 752 16.97 -32.40 -4.63
CA ALA A 752 17.43 -33.77 -4.90
C ALA A 752 17.22 -34.20 -6.37
N GLN A 753 16.35 -33.53 -7.15
CA GLN A 753 16.23 -33.73 -8.59
C GLN A 753 17.13 -32.80 -9.43
N GLY A 754 17.99 -31.98 -8.79
CA GLY A 754 18.84 -31.00 -9.46
C GLY A 754 18.14 -29.68 -9.81
N GLY A 755 16.89 -29.51 -9.36
CA GLY A 755 16.14 -28.26 -9.51
C GLY A 755 16.62 -27.17 -8.54
N SER A 756 16.05 -25.98 -8.68
CA SER A 756 16.36 -24.82 -7.85
C SER A 756 15.14 -24.28 -7.12
N ALA A 757 15.36 -23.70 -5.93
CA ALA A 757 14.34 -22.96 -5.18
C ALA A 757 14.90 -21.63 -4.69
N MET A 758 14.07 -20.58 -4.73
CA MET A 758 14.43 -19.24 -4.24
C MET A 758 13.57 -18.87 -3.04
N LEU A 759 14.18 -18.81 -1.85
CA LEU A 759 13.62 -18.10 -0.71
C LEU A 759 13.87 -16.60 -0.90
N SER A 760 12.96 -15.76 -0.41
CA SER A 760 13.02 -14.31 -0.58
C SER A 760 12.49 -13.62 0.67
N GLU A 761 11.85 -12.45 0.54
CA GLU A 761 11.17 -11.77 1.65
C GLU A 761 12.13 -11.43 2.81
N THR A 762 13.15 -10.59 2.57
CA THR A 762 14.23 -10.35 3.55
C THR A 762 13.76 -9.88 4.94
N PRO A 763 12.73 -9.03 5.07
CA PRO A 763 12.13 -8.72 6.38
C PRO A 763 11.42 -9.89 7.07
N GLU A 764 11.09 -10.98 6.36
CA GLU A 764 10.45 -12.20 6.90
C GLU A 764 11.45 -13.24 7.41
N ILE A 765 12.76 -13.06 7.23
CA ILE A 765 13.78 -13.94 7.84
C ILE A 765 14.42 -13.34 9.09
N TRP A 766 14.08 -12.09 9.45
CA TRP A 766 14.73 -11.33 10.51
C TRP A 766 14.64 -12.02 11.89
N GLY A 767 15.78 -12.23 12.53
CA GLY A 767 15.95 -12.99 13.77
C GLY A 767 15.83 -14.52 13.61
N ALA A 768 15.81 -15.02 12.38
CA ALA A 768 15.89 -16.44 12.04
C ALA A 768 16.98 -16.76 10.99
N GLU A 769 17.73 -15.76 10.52
CA GLU A 769 18.84 -15.89 9.58
C GLU A 769 19.92 -16.89 10.05
N HIS A 770 20.09 -17.09 11.36
CA HIS A 770 21.04 -18.05 11.91
C HIS A 770 20.75 -19.48 11.42
N LEU A 771 19.49 -19.82 11.13
CA LEU A 771 19.11 -21.11 10.54
C LEU A 771 19.59 -21.27 9.09
N LEU A 772 19.73 -20.16 8.35
CA LEU A 772 20.29 -20.14 6.99
C LEU A 772 21.82 -20.09 7.01
N LEU A 773 22.41 -19.27 7.89
CA LEU A 773 23.86 -19.16 8.07
C LEU A 773 24.50 -20.49 8.49
N ARG A 774 23.85 -21.23 9.41
CA ARG A 774 24.29 -22.56 9.84
C ARG A 774 24.34 -23.60 8.71
N ARG A 775 23.68 -23.35 7.59
CA ARG A 775 23.70 -24.23 6.40
C ARG A 775 24.22 -23.56 5.13
N ALA A 776 24.87 -22.40 5.24
CA ALA A 776 25.52 -21.76 4.12
C ALA A 776 26.60 -22.69 3.54
N ALA A 777 26.59 -22.89 2.22
CA ALA A 777 27.53 -23.79 1.55
C ALA A 777 28.99 -23.29 1.60
N SER A 778 29.21 -22.01 1.88
CA SER A 778 30.53 -21.42 2.16
C SER A 778 30.41 -20.12 2.94
N GLN A 779 31.54 -19.65 3.50
CA GLN A 779 31.67 -18.34 4.14
C GLN A 779 31.17 -17.20 3.23
N GLY A 780 31.56 -17.19 1.95
CA GLY A 780 31.14 -16.15 1.00
C GLY A 780 29.65 -16.16 0.63
N VAL A 781 28.89 -17.20 0.99
CA VAL A 781 27.42 -17.19 0.93
C VAL A 781 26.85 -16.54 2.20
N ALA A 782 27.39 -16.89 3.37
CA ALA A 782 27.02 -16.28 4.63
C ALA A 782 27.32 -14.76 4.68
N ASP A 783 28.50 -14.35 4.22
CA ASP A 783 28.90 -12.93 4.14
C ASP A 783 27.94 -12.12 3.27
N ARG A 784 27.47 -12.69 2.15
CA ARG A 784 26.49 -12.03 1.28
C ARG A 784 25.11 -11.91 1.95
N LEU A 785 24.66 -12.92 2.70
CA LEU A 785 23.42 -12.84 3.48
C LEU A 785 23.51 -11.74 4.54
N ASN A 786 24.58 -11.74 5.33
CA ASN A 786 24.84 -10.71 6.35
C ASN A 786 24.89 -9.31 5.74
N ALA A 787 25.61 -9.13 4.62
CA ALA A 787 25.66 -7.85 3.92
C ALA A 787 24.30 -7.40 3.36
N ARG A 788 23.36 -8.30 3.08
CA ARG A 788 21.97 -7.92 2.75
C ARG A 788 21.19 -7.52 3.99
N LEU A 789 21.33 -8.24 5.10
CA LEU A 789 20.68 -7.90 6.37
C LEU A 789 21.16 -6.55 6.93
N ASP A 790 22.46 -6.26 6.84
CA ASP A 790 23.04 -4.96 7.18
C ASP A 790 22.48 -3.84 6.29
N TRP A 791 22.35 -4.08 4.99
CA TRP A 791 21.72 -3.13 4.06
C TRP A 791 20.24 -2.90 4.40
N TRP A 792 19.49 -3.94 4.79
CA TRP A 792 18.10 -3.80 5.24
C TRP A 792 17.97 -3.07 6.56
N ARG A 793 18.93 -3.22 7.48
CA ARG A 793 18.98 -2.46 8.74
C ARG A 793 19.17 -0.96 8.46
N ASP A 794 20.17 -0.62 7.63
CA ASP A 794 20.39 0.76 7.16
C ASP A 794 19.19 1.32 6.38
N TYR A 795 18.59 0.54 5.49
CA TYR A 795 17.39 0.94 4.75
C TYR A 795 16.22 1.21 5.68
N ALA A 796 15.93 0.32 6.63
CA ALA A 796 14.87 0.50 7.62
C ALA A 796 15.12 1.73 8.50
N GLU A 797 16.34 1.91 9.01
CA GLU A 797 16.76 3.06 9.82
C GLU A 797 16.58 4.39 9.06
N ARG A 798 17.10 4.49 7.82
CA ARG A 798 16.94 5.67 6.96
C ARG A 798 15.48 6.02 6.64
N HIS A 799 14.57 5.03 6.72
CA HIS A 799 13.14 5.22 6.52
C HIS A 799 12.31 5.26 7.82
N GLN A 800 12.95 5.30 9.00
CA GLN A 800 12.31 5.28 10.32
C GLN A 800 11.34 4.10 10.52
N MET A 801 11.73 2.94 9.99
CA MET A 801 11.04 1.66 10.13
C MET A 801 11.87 0.71 10.99
N GLU A 802 11.21 -0.20 11.72
CA GLU A 802 11.88 -1.28 12.45
C GLU A 802 11.57 -2.62 11.79
N LEU A 803 12.60 -3.45 11.53
CA LEU A 803 12.44 -4.79 10.97
C LEU A 803 11.70 -5.75 11.94
N ASN A 804 11.61 -5.38 13.22
CA ASN A 804 10.85 -6.12 14.22
C ASN A 804 9.32 -5.88 14.15
N ASN A 805 8.85 -4.86 13.41
CA ASN A 805 7.47 -4.36 13.43
C ASN A 805 6.54 -5.21 12.53
N ASN A 806 6.76 -6.51 12.56
CA ASN A 806 6.13 -7.53 11.72
C ASN A 806 6.02 -8.82 12.54
N PRO A 807 4.99 -8.93 13.38
CA PRO A 807 3.74 -9.48 12.86
C PRO A 807 2.62 -8.42 12.75
N SER A 808 1.87 -8.46 11.64
CA SER A 808 0.70 -7.58 11.44
C SER A 808 -0.41 -7.86 12.48
N PRO A 809 -1.37 -6.94 12.69
CA PRO A 809 -2.47 -7.14 13.66
C PRO A 809 -3.26 -8.43 13.47
N GLY A 810 -3.40 -8.90 12.23
CA GLY A 810 -4.06 -10.18 11.93
C GLY A 810 -3.16 -11.41 12.02
N ASN A 811 -1.82 -11.25 12.04
CA ASN A 811 -0.91 -12.32 12.44
C ASN A 811 -0.92 -12.48 13.97
N LEU A 812 -0.95 -11.37 14.72
CA LEU A 812 -1.15 -11.35 16.18
C LEU A 812 -2.43 -12.09 16.57
N LYS A 813 -3.57 -11.73 15.96
CA LYS A 813 -4.86 -12.44 16.12
C LYS A 813 -4.81 -13.91 15.67
N GLY A 814 -3.85 -14.28 14.83
CA GLY A 814 -3.62 -15.66 14.39
C GLY A 814 -2.65 -16.44 15.27
N GLY A 815 -2.23 -15.90 16.43
CA GLY A 815 -1.35 -16.56 17.39
C GLY A 815 0.15 -16.27 17.25
N LEU A 816 0.60 -15.66 16.15
CA LEU A 816 2.01 -15.30 15.96
C LEU A 816 2.35 -14.05 16.77
N THR A 817 3.29 -14.14 17.72
CA THR A 817 3.47 -13.14 18.79
C THR A 817 4.64 -12.20 18.58
N THR A 818 5.70 -12.66 17.93
CA THR A 818 6.93 -11.90 17.67
C THR A 818 7.39 -12.13 16.24
N ILE A 819 8.23 -11.22 15.71
CA ILE A 819 8.92 -11.44 14.43
C ILE A 819 9.69 -12.76 14.46
N LEU A 820 10.41 -13.06 15.55
CA LEU A 820 11.17 -14.29 15.72
C LEU A 820 10.31 -15.54 15.46
N GLU A 821 9.10 -15.61 16.04
CA GLU A 821 8.18 -16.73 15.82
C GLU A 821 7.70 -16.84 14.36
N LYS A 822 7.46 -15.69 13.71
CA LYS A 822 7.05 -15.63 12.30
C LYS A 822 8.20 -16.08 11.39
N SER A 823 9.39 -15.52 11.57
CA SER A 823 10.57 -15.76 10.75
C SER A 823 11.03 -17.22 10.79
N LEU A 824 10.97 -17.87 11.96
CA LEU A 824 11.22 -19.31 12.08
C LEU A 824 10.28 -20.13 11.18
N GLY A 825 8.99 -19.75 11.13
CA GLY A 825 8.02 -20.34 10.21
C GLY A 825 8.27 -19.98 8.74
N ALA A 826 8.74 -18.77 8.45
CA ALA A 826 9.02 -18.31 7.09
C ALA A 826 10.26 -18.97 6.48
N VAL A 827 11.32 -19.20 7.27
CA VAL A 827 12.54 -19.92 6.87
C VAL A 827 12.25 -21.40 6.60
N ALA A 828 11.31 -22.02 7.29
CA ALA A 828 10.91 -23.43 7.07
C ALA A 828 10.47 -23.73 5.63
N LYS A 829 10.03 -22.72 4.85
CA LYS A 829 9.75 -22.85 3.41
C LYS A 829 10.95 -23.35 2.60
N SER A 830 12.19 -23.11 3.07
CA SER A 830 13.44 -23.48 2.39
C SER A 830 13.86 -24.94 2.54
N GLY A 831 13.16 -25.74 3.36
CA GLY A 831 13.48 -27.15 3.56
C GLY A 831 14.69 -27.39 4.47
N SER A 832 15.49 -28.40 4.15
CA SER A 832 16.68 -28.84 4.88
C SER A 832 18.01 -28.75 4.10
N THR A 833 17.96 -28.55 2.78
CA THR A 833 19.17 -28.45 1.94
C THR A 833 20.06 -27.23 2.24
N PRO A 834 21.37 -27.24 1.89
CA PRO A 834 22.26 -26.10 2.07
C PRO A 834 21.80 -24.84 1.31
N LEU A 835 22.06 -23.67 1.89
CA LEU A 835 21.95 -22.40 1.17
C LEU A 835 23.18 -22.26 0.26
N ASN A 836 22.98 -22.37 -1.05
CA ASN A 836 24.06 -22.39 -2.03
C ASN A 836 24.43 -21.00 -2.55
N ASP A 837 23.49 -20.04 -2.56
CA ASP A 837 23.73 -18.72 -3.12
C ASP A 837 22.87 -17.62 -2.47
N VAL A 838 23.35 -16.37 -2.57
CA VAL A 838 22.62 -15.16 -2.15
C VAL A 838 22.76 -14.12 -3.26
N ILE A 839 21.63 -13.72 -3.84
CA ILE A 839 21.55 -12.85 -5.02
C ILE A 839 20.66 -11.63 -4.75
N GLY A 840 20.92 -10.53 -5.45
CA GLY A 840 20.10 -9.32 -5.39
C GLY A 840 18.74 -9.49 -6.08
N TYR A 841 17.82 -8.58 -5.79
CA TYR A 841 16.50 -8.56 -6.42
C TYR A 841 16.60 -8.56 -7.97
N ALA A 842 15.93 -9.52 -8.63
CA ALA A 842 15.97 -9.73 -10.08
C ALA A 842 17.36 -10.10 -10.69
N GLU A 843 18.37 -10.40 -9.87
CA GLU A 843 19.65 -10.93 -10.37
C GLU A 843 19.47 -12.36 -10.91
N PRO A 844 20.05 -12.73 -12.08
CA PRO A 844 19.84 -14.06 -12.65
C PRO A 844 20.39 -15.18 -11.76
N LEU A 845 19.56 -16.17 -11.45
CA LEU A 845 20.00 -17.36 -10.72
C LEU A 845 20.89 -18.24 -11.60
N THR A 846 22.14 -18.45 -11.18
CA THR A 846 23.12 -19.30 -11.89
C THR A 846 23.49 -20.58 -11.14
N VAL A 847 23.35 -20.59 -9.81
CA VAL A 847 23.66 -21.74 -8.95
C VAL A 847 22.43 -22.63 -8.75
N LYS A 848 22.64 -23.96 -8.72
CA LYS A 848 21.59 -24.95 -8.49
C LYS A 848 21.30 -25.17 -7.00
N GLY A 849 20.09 -25.62 -6.69
CA GLY A 849 19.63 -25.89 -5.32
C GLY A 849 18.90 -24.72 -4.67
N LEU A 850 18.99 -24.60 -3.35
CA LEU A 850 18.38 -23.51 -2.59
C LEU A 850 19.26 -22.25 -2.65
N SER A 851 18.64 -21.13 -3.03
CA SER A 851 19.25 -19.80 -3.00
C SER A 851 18.34 -18.80 -2.30
N PHE A 852 18.92 -17.69 -1.80
CA PHE A 852 18.18 -16.56 -1.26
C PHE A 852 18.24 -15.38 -2.25
N MET A 853 17.08 -14.86 -2.65
CA MET A 853 16.96 -13.67 -3.49
C MET A 853 16.36 -12.51 -2.69
N ASP A 854 17.13 -11.43 -2.57
CA ASP A 854 16.76 -10.24 -1.81
C ASP A 854 15.46 -9.57 -2.32
N SER A 855 14.54 -9.22 -1.42
CA SER A 855 13.29 -8.50 -1.75
C SER A 855 12.52 -8.03 -0.51
N PRO A 856 11.62 -7.04 -0.63
CA PRO A 856 10.61 -6.76 0.40
C PRO A 856 9.62 -7.93 0.57
N GLY A 857 9.01 -8.05 1.75
CA GLY A 857 7.85 -8.95 2.00
C GLY A 857 6.53 -8.42 1.43
N TYR A 858 6.54 -7.92 0.18
CA TYR A 858 5.35 -7.45 -0.53
C TYR A 858 5.10 -8.38 -1.72
N ASP A 859 4.06 -9.21 -1.63
CA ASP A 859 3.83 -10.42 -2.45
C ASP A 859 4.13 -10.21 -3.96
N PRO A 860 3.52 -9.23 -4.66
CA PRO A 860 3.71 -9.09 -6.11
C PRO A 860 5.09 -8.56 -6.48
N CYS A 861 5.71 -7.76 -5.60
CA CYS A 861 7.06 -7.27 -5.77
C CYS A 861 8.09 -8.39 -5.59
N SER A 862 8.00 -9.15 -4.51
CA SER A 862 8.92 -10.28 -4.27
C SER A 862 8.81 -11.32 -5.39
N ALA A 863 7.60 -11.68 -5.81
CA ALA A 863 7.37 -12.59 -6.94
C ALA A 863 7.87 -12.01 -8.28
N THR A 864 7.72 -10.70 -8.52
CA THR A 864 8.27 -10.04 -9.73
C THR A 864 9.80 -10.19 -9.77
N GLY A 865 10.48 -9.98 -8.65
CA GLY A 865 11.92 -10.22 -8.52
C GLY A 865 12.28 -11.68 -8.83
N GLN A 866 11.60 -12.64 -8.20
CA GLN A 866 11.87 -14.08 -8.38
C GLN A 866 11.69 -14.51 -9.84
N ILE A 867 10.64 -14.05 -10.52
CA ILE A 867 10.41 -14.36 -11.93
C ILE A 867 11.52 -13.75 -12.78
N ALA A 868 11.91 -12.49 -12.55
CA ALA A 868 13.02 -11.86 -13.27
C ALA A 868 14.36 -12.60 -13.04
N SER A 869 14.61 -13.11 -11.83
CA SER A 869 15.74 -13.97 -11.49
C SER A 869 15.71 -15.36 -12.14
N GLY A 870 14.56 -15.78 -12.68
CA GLY A 870 14.41 -17.04 -13.45
C GLY A 870 13.43 -18.06 -12.87
N ALA A 871 12.60 -17.72 -11.87
CA ALA A 871 11.55 -18.62 -11.38
C ALA A 871 10.51 -18.88 -12.47
N ASN A 872 10.41 -20.13 -12.95
CA ASN A 872 9.43 -20.55 -13.95
C ASN A 872 8.17 -21.16 -13.33
N LEU A 873 8.07 -21.19 -12.00
CA LEU A 873 6.88 -21.50 -11.21
C LEU A 873 6.98 -20.82 -9.83
N ILE A 874 5.86 -20.42 -9.24
CA ILE A 874 5.77 -19.89 -7.86
C ILE A 874 4.96 -20.87 -6.99
N VAL A 875 5.40 -21.13 -5.76
CA VAL A 875 4.58 -21.77 -4.73
C VAL A 875 4.34 -20.79 -3.58
N PHE A 876 3.07 -20.55 -3.32
CA PHE A 876 2.58 -19.47 -2.49
C PHE A 876 1.83 -20.03 -1.28
N THR A 877 2.38 -19.84 -0.08
CA THR A 877 1.78 -20.30 1.17
C THR A 877 0.87 -19.22 1.78
N THR A 878 -0.27 -19.60 2.33
CA THR A 878 -1.16 -18.66 3.04
C THR A 878 -2.06 -19.34 4.06
N GLY A 879 -2.30 -18.67 5.19
CA GLY A 879 -3.30 -19.06 6.18
C GLY A 879 -4.52 -18.15 6.25
N ARG A 880 -4.50 -17.04 5.50
CA ARG A 880 -5.53 -15.99 5.52
C ARG A 880 -6.12 -15.66 4.14
N GLY A 881 -5.79 -16.45 3.12
CA GLY A 881 -6.42 -16.37 1.80
C GLY A 881 -5.86 -15.28 0.89
N SER A 882 -4.54 -15.21 0.73
CA SER A 882 -3.98 -14.40 -0.37
C SER A 882 -4.38 -15.02 -1.72
N VAL A 883 -5.02 -14.22 -2.58
CA VAL A 883 -5.52 -14.62 -3.90
C VAL A 883 -4.48 -14.46 -5.02
N PHE A 884 -3.19 -14.41 -4.64
CA PHE A 884 -2.08 -14.13 -5.55
C PHE A 884 -2.05 -15.06 -6.79
N GLY A 885 -1.56 -14.51 -7.89
CA GLY A 885 -1.20 -15.20 -9.11
C GLY A 885 -0.26 -14.33 -9.94
N ALA A 886 0.54 -14.94 -10.82
CA ALA A 886 1.47 -14.22 -11.68
C ALA A 886 1.42 -14.75 -13.11
N LYS A 887 1.78 -13.89 -14.05
CA LYS A 887 2.18 -14.25 -15.42
C LYS A 887 3.63 -13.76 -15.62
N PRO A 888 4.48 -14.49 -16.36
CA PRO A 888 4.20 -15.73 -17.08
C PRO A 888 4.38 -17.00 -16.22
N ALA A 889 4.69 -16.89 -14.92
CA ALA A 889 5.00 -18.03 -14.06
C ALA A 889 3.75 -18.52 -13.28
N PRO A 890 3.28 -19.77 -13.50
CA PRO A 890 2.13 -20.31 -12.80
C PRO A 890 2.35 -20.33 -11.28
N SER A 891 1.28 -20.07 -10.51
CA SER A 891 1.36 -19.87 -9.07
C SER A 891 0.48 -20.88 -8.33
N ILE A 892 1.10 -21.83 -7.60
CA ILE A 892 0.41 -22.85 -6.81
C ILE A 892 0.12 -22.30 -5.40
N LYS A 893 -1.14 -22.30 -4.97
CA LYS A 893 -1.52 -21.85 -3.61
C LYS A 893 -1.66 -23.01 -2.62
N VAL A 894 -1.00 -22.88 -1.46
CA VAL A 894 -1.00 -23.88 -0.39
C VAL A 894 -1.60 -23.28 0.88
N ALA A 895 -2.78 -23.78 1.27
CA ALA A 895 -3.49 -23.37 2.47
C ALA A 895 -2.91 -24.04 3.73
N SER A 896 -2.70 -23.27 4.81
CA SER A 896 -2.23 -23.79 6.11
C SER A 896 -3.31 -24.49 6.94
N ASN A 897 -4.60 -24.22 6.67
CA ASN A 897 -5.71 -24.71 7.49
C ASN A 897 -6.92 -25.18 6.64
N ALA A 898 -7.62 -26.20 7.13
CA ALA A 898 -8.72 -26.87 6.44
C ALA A 898 -9.88 -25.91 6.12
N LYS A 899 -10.16 -24.97 7.03
CA LYS A 899 -11.21 -23.97 6.87
C LYS A 899 -10.95 -23.14 5.61
N LEU A 900 -9.76 -22.57 5.48
CA LEU A 900 -9.35 -21.81 4.30
C LEU A 900 -9.41 -22.67 3.03
N ALA A 901 -8.84 -23.87 3.06
CA ALA A 901 -8.83 -24.78 1.91
C ALA A 901 -10.24 -25.15 1.41
N SER A 902 -11.22 -25.25 2.32
CA SER A 902 -12.62 -25.55 2.00
C SER A 902 -13.46 -24.34 1.63
N TRP A 903 -13.11 -23.14 2.12
CA TRP A 903 -13.88 -21.91 1.92
C TRP A 903 -13.45 -21.15 0.67
N MET A 904 -12.15 -21.21 0.33
CA MET A 904 -11.57 -20.65 -0.88
C MET A 904 -11.09 -21.79 -1.80
N ASP A 905 -11.95 -22.77 -2.04
CA ASP A 905 -11.62 -23.96 -2.82
C ASP A 905 -11.46 -23.67 -4.32
N GLU A 906 -11.90 -22.51 -4.82
CA GLU A 906 -11.58 -22.02 -6.16
C GLU A 906 -10.19 -21.36 -6.25
N ASP A 907 -9.56 -20.96 -5.13
CA ASP A 907 -8.23 -20.34 -5.08
C ASP A 907 -7.10 -21.29 -4.63
N MET A 908 -7.37 -22.18 -3.66
CA MET A 908 -6.32 -22.95 -2.95
C MET A 908 -6.01 -24.28 -3.64
N ASP A 909 -4.87 -24.40 -4.33
CA ASP A 909 -4.48 -25.64 -5.04
C ASP A 909 -4.30 -26.85 -4.09
N ILE A 910 -3.78 -26.62 -2.89
CA ILE A 910 -3.40 -27.66 -1.91
C ILE A 910 -3.86 -27.29 -0.50
N ASP A 911 -4.34 -28.29 0.25
CA ASP A 911 -4.58 -28.22 1.69
C ASP A 911 -3.43 -28.89 2.45
N ALA A 912 -2.67 -28.13 3.25
CA ALA A 912 -1.59 -28.65 4.10
C ALA A 912 -2.04 -28.97 5.54
N SER A 913 -3.30 -28.69 5.89
CA SER A 913 -3.84 -28.95 7.22
C SER A 913 -3.88 -30.42 7.67
N PRO A 914 -3.87 -31.46 6.80
CA PRO A 914 -3.81 -32.85 7.27
C PRO A 914 -2.63 -33.17 8.19
N VAL A 915 -1.56 -32.36 8.16
CA VAL A 915 -0.43 -32.44 9.11
C VAL A 915 -0.91 -32.33 10.56
N LEU A 916 -1.87 -31.45 10.85
CA LEU A 916 -2.44 -31.26 12.19
C LEU A 916 -3.22 -32.50 12.68
N THR A 917 -3.65 -33.35 11.75
CA THR A 917 -4.38 -34.60 12.01
C THR A 917 -3.51 -35.86 11.86
N GLY A 918 -2.18 -35.70 11.77
CA GLY A 918 -1.22 -36.81 11.80
C GLY A 918 -0.66 -37.25 10.44
N ALA A 919 -0.89 -36.50 9.35
CA ALA A 919 -0.07 -36.67 8.14
C ALA A 919 1.36 -36.17 8.40
N SER A 920 2.37 -36.82 7.82
CA SER A 920 3.74 -36.33 7.91
C SER A 920 3.98 -35.15 6.96
N LEU A 921 4.93 -34.27 7.33
CA LEU A 921 5.41 -33.20 6.45
C LEU A 921 5.95 -33.74 5.12
N ALA A 922 6.52 -34.95 5.12
CA ALA A 922 7.00 -35.62 3.91
C ALA A 922 5.85 -36.02 2.96
N GLU A 923 4.74 -36.58 3.48
CA GLU A 923 3.58 -36.95 2.66
C GLU A 923 2.92 -35.72 2.00
N VAL A 924 2.83 -34.59 2.72
CA VAL A 924 2.31 -33.33 2.15
C VAL A 924 3.33 -32.64 1.24
N GLY A 925 4.63 -32.76 1.54
CA GLY A 925 5.70 -32.33 0.63
C GLY A 925 5.70 -33.08 -0.69
N ASP A 926 5.47 -34.40 -0.67
CA ASP A 926 5.33 -35.22 -1.88
C ASP A 926 4.09 -34.83 -2.70
N LEU A 927 2.99 -34.42 -2.05
CA LEU A 927 1.81 -33.86 -2.72
C LEU A 927 2.11 -32.51 -3.39
N ILE A 928 2.82 -31.61 -2.70
CA ILE A 928 3.25 -30.31 -3.25
C ILE A 928 4.20 -30.52 -4.43
N PHE A 929 5.19 -31.40 -4.30
CA PHE A 929 6.13 -31.73 -5.37
C PHE A 929 5.43 -32.32 -6.59
N ALA A 930 4.48 -33.24 -6.41
CA ALA A 930 3.66 -33.76 -7.50
C ALA A 930 2.83 -32.68 -8.22
N ARG A 931 2.28 -31.71 -7.47
CA ARG A 931 1.53 -30.58 -8.07
C ARG A 931 2.46 -29.62 -8.82
N ILE A 932 3.70 -29.39 -8.34
CA ILE A 932 4.73 -28.62 -9.06
C ILE A 932 4.97 -29.25 -10.44
N LEU A 933 5.22 -30.56 -10.52
CA LEU A 933 5.44 -31.26 -11.79
C LEU A 933 4.21 -31.20 -12.72
N ALA A 934 3.01 -31.39 -12.17
CA ALA A 934 1.76 -31.35 -12.94
C ALA A 934 1.48 -29.96 -13.54
N VAL A 935 1.63 -28.91 -12.72
CA VAL A 935 1.43 -27.51 -13.17
C VAL A 935 2.53 -27.09 -14.13
N ALA A 936 3.78 -27.47 -13.90
CA ALA A 936 4.88 -27.25 -14.85
C ALA A 936 4.61 -27.91 -16.21
N SER A 937 4.02 -29.12 -16.21
CA SER A 937 3.62 -29.88 -17.39
C SER A 937 2.42 -29.29 -18.16
N GLY A 938 1.81 -28.21 -17.66
CA GLY A 938 0.71 -27.50 -18.34
C GLY A 938 -0.67 -27.68 -17.72
N GLU A 939 -0.81 -28.35 -16.56
CA GLU A 939 -2.04 -28.19 -15.79
C GLU A 939 -2.15 -26.73 -15.31
N PRO A 940 -3.34 -26.10 -15.39
CA PRO A 940 -3.54 -24.78 -14.82
C PRO A 940 -3.49 -24.86 -13.28
N SER A 941 -2.77 -23.92 -12.68
CA SER A 941 -2.99 -23.53 -11.28
C SER A 941 -4.35 -22.85 -11.13
N LYS A 942 -4.87 -22.78 -9.91
CA LYS A 942 -6.16 -22.12 -9.66
C LYS A 942 -6.16 -20.63 -10.01
N SER A 943 -5.03 -19.93 -9.82
CA SER A 943 -4.85 -18.54 -10.30
C SER A 943 -5.05 -18.39 -11.80
N GLU A 944 -4.47 -19.31 -12.59
CA GLU A 944 -4.57 -19.25 -14.05
C GLU A 944 -5.99 -19.58 -14.54
N ALA A 945 -6.66 -20.53 -13.88
CA ALA A 945 -8.07 -20.84 -14.15
C ALA A 945 -9.01 -19.64 -13.87
N LEU A 946 -8.63 -18.76 -12.95
CA LEU A 946 -9.29 -17.49 -12.63
C LEU A 946 -8.77 -16.29 -13.44
N GLY A 947 -7.75 -16.48 -14.28
CA GLY A 947 -7.14 -15.43 -15.11
C GLY A 947 -6.18 -14.46 -14.38
N VAL A 948 -5.92 -14.66 -13.09
CA VAL A 948 -5.08 -13.79 -12.25
C VAL A 948 -3.63 -13.75 -12.75
N GLY A 949 -2.97 -12.59 -12.66
CA GLY A 949 -1.56 -12.41 -13.03
C GLY A 949 -1.25 -11.24 -13.98
N ASP A 950 -2.27 -10.46 -14.42
CA ASP A 950 -2.10 -9.31 -15.32
C ASP A 950 -1.73 -8.00 -14.61
N ASN A 951 -1.97 -7.89 -13.30
CA ASN A 951 -1.73 -6.67 -12.51
C ASN A 951 -0.59 -6.83 -11.50
N GLU A 952 -0.09 -8.04 -11.32
CA GLU A 952 0.83 -8.45 -10.27
C GLU A 952 2.31 -8.26 -10.64
N PHE A 953 2.60 -7.76 -11.85
CA PHE A 953 3.93 -7.30 -12.23
C PHE A 953 4.25 -5.94 -11.57
N VAL A 954 5.01 -5.98 -10.49
CA VAL A 954 5.34 -4.80 -9.67
C VAL A 954 6.85 -4.75 -9.41
N PRO A 955 7.65 -4.15 -10.30
CA PRO A 955 9.08 -3.94 -10.05
C PRO A 955 9.34 -3.15 -8.76
N TRP A 956 10.35 -3.55 -7.98
CA TRP A 956 10.73 -2.82 -6.76
C TRP A 956 11.27 -1.43 -7.09
N GLN A 957 10.83 -0.45 -6.30
CA GLN A 957 11.31 0.93 -6.30
C GLN A 957 11.92 1.19 -4.91
N VAL A 958 13.20 1.57 -4.87
CA VAL A 958 13.99 1.70 -3.63
C VAL A 958 14.21 3.18 -3.27
N GLY A 959 14.44 4.03 -4.28
CA GLY A 959 14.66 5.47 -4.16
C GLY A 959 13.56 6.33 -4.79
N ALA A 960 13.85 7.63 -4.86
CA ALA A 960 12.88 8.65 -5.26
C ALA A 960 12.87 8.89 -6.78
N TYR A 961 11.66 9.03 -7.35
CA TYR A 961 11.45 9.64 -8.65
C TYR A 961 11.26 11.15 -8.47
N LEU A 962 11.98 11.95 -9.25
CA LEU A 962 12.01 13.42 -9.18
C LEU A 962 11.05 14.07 -10.19
#